data_AF-A0A971Q778-F1
#
_entry.id   AF-A0A971Q778-F1
#
_cell.length_a   1.000
_cell.length_b   1.000
_cell.length_c   1.000
_cell.angle_alpha   90.00
_cell.angle_beta   90.00
_cell.angle_gamma   90.00
#
_symmetry.space_group_name_H-M   'P 1'
#
loop_
_entity.id
_entity.type
_entity.pdbx_description
1 polymer ?
#
loop_
_entity_poly.entity_id
_entity_poly.type
_entity_poly.pdbx_seq_one_letter_code
_entity_poly.pdbx_strand_id
1 'polypeptide(L)'
;MTVRYQAPWHRQSFDRFLHERLPQLLAERMPLAGYRAQFTGPHTCRINLSVSARSGAVDVEYTDVPAPDEEGVFHLGDRRFVCPPSASSEALDTAEIRCVGEQFLDFLAERLGSGASDLSWDEALVRSWLPLRAWMLEFLRGSDSLRPWSTEAEPHGQPLDETNWLSRQTHLRRLIVPNRKKLFTQGQIGRTCPIETPEGTNIGRVLSIAQGAKIRDGELVVVDDRPEAAFGLSASMIPFIEHSDTNRTLMGANMMRQWLNPPDPEPALVQTGHEPPIDAFWCGRNLLTAFVSWGEDTFEDALTISESAAAKLGYPKPLEPGDKLSNRHGSKGIVSRILPDEQMPHLPDGTAVEIICSFMGCHTRLHFGQLLEALLGRIARIEGKPAVAPPFAAPPRDEIRRQLVECGLPESGMETLTLGRSGAKLARPSTVGWVYWGKTDHCVADKIHAHACGLRANRQGHTEYVNLRENRAYETIRETYHLRSTENPEAQNLCDRLAEGPVSMPEPPSPSFRDLQRRLRIAGIELLLSGQALTCRFREPAEPVLPLASPIPHPWIEDRQIRTVGRFDGLPEFADVLVANARLLQMIESQTPQRLVQDATDRLRAAVEGYFDALVPGEDREGKDWRLWPHPDFYRYAVLRLDAMVLFSGRSVIAPASDLHLDQLGLPDPIAWTLFGPLVIRELGDRRAVESRSAEAAAALDRVMARNWLILHRAPSIQPTSHIAFRPVRIPEKVIRIHSLVCRWLNADYDGDQSAVFLPITEAGQREAAEHLSVMGHLRQDPALLADLAPTQEM
;
A
#
# COMPACT_ATOMS: atom_id res chain seq x y z
N MET A 1 -23.34 -15.06 -23.84
CA MET A 1 -22.08 -14.44 -24.30
C MET A 1 -20.92 -15.31 -23.82
N THR A 2 -19.92 -15.58 -24.65
CA THR A 2 -18.72 -16.31 -24.19
C THR A 2 -17.68 -15.30 -23.70
N VAL A 3 -17.56 -15.14 -22.38
CA VAL A 3 -16.54 -14.28 -21.77
C VAL A 3 -15.14 -14.81 -22.13
N ARG A 4 -14.25 -13.92 -22.56
CA ARG A 4 -12.86 -14.27 -22.88
C ARG A 4 -11.94 -13.87 -21.73
N TYR A 5 -11.47 -14.86 -20.99
CA TYR A 5 -10.60 -14.65 -19.83
C TYR A 5 -9.13 -14.44 -20.24
N GLN A 6 -8.70 -15.02 -21.36
CA GLN A 6 -7.31 -14.96 -21.83
C GLN A 6 -6.91 -13.58 -22.38
N ALA A 7 -5.64 -13.24 -22.21
CA ALA A 7 -4.98 -12.02 -22.68
C ALA A 7 -3.87 -12.36 -23.71
N PRO A 8 -4.22 -12.88 -24.91
CA PRO A 8 -3.25 -13.47 -25.82
C PRO A 8 -2.27 -12.45 -26.45
N TRP A 9 -2.56 -11.15 -26.34
CA TRP A 9 -1.73 -10.08 -26.89
C TRP A 9 -0.31 -10.04 -26.32
N HIS A 10 -0.11 -10.51 -25.08
CA HIS A 10 1.22 -10.59 -24.48
C HIS A 10 2.12 -11.56 -25.24
N ARG A 11 1.64 -12.80 -25.41
CA ARG A 11 2.36 -13.84 -26.13
C ARG A 11 2.52 -13.49 -27.61
N GLN A 12 1.45 -13.02 -28.25
CA GLN A 12 1.48 -12.63 -29.67
C GLN A 12 2.46 -11.48 -29.95
N SER A 13 2.53 -10.48 -29.06
CA SER A 13 3.50 -9.39 -29.15
C SER A 13 4.93 -9.90 -29.00
N PHE A 14 5.19 -10.80 -28.05
CA PHE A 14 6.51 -11.38 -27.86
C PHE A 14 6.95 -12.25 -29.05
N ASP A 15 6.04 -13.04 -29.62
CA ASP A 15 6.32 -13.85 -30.81
C ASP A 15 6.70 -12.96 -32.01
N ARG A 16 5.96 -11.86 -32.22
CA ARG A 16 6.27 -10.86 -33.25
C ARG A 16 7.62 -10.18 -32.99
N PHE A 17 7.90 -9.82 -31.75
CA PHE A 17 9.21 -9.32 -31.34
C PHE A 17 10.32 -10.30 -31.73
N LEU A 18 10.18 -11.56 -31.34
CA LEU A 18 11.20 -12.59 -31.49
C LEU A 18 11.45 -12.95 -32.96
N HIS A 19 10.40 -13.09 -33.76
CA HIS A 19 10.52 -13.63 -35.12
C HIS A 19 10.61 -12.56 -36.21
N GLU A 20 10.13 -11.34 -35.96
CA GLU A 20 10.05 -10.30 -36.97
C GLU A 20 10.86 -9.05 -36.59
N ARG A 21 10.65 -8.50 -35.38
CA ARG A 21 11.15 -7.16 -35.04
C ARG A 21 12.60 -7.14 -34.56
N LEU A 22 13.00 -8.09 -33.72
CA LEU A 22 14.38 -8.22 -33.26
C LEU A 22 15.36 -8.43 -34.43
N PRO A 23 15.15 -9.36 -35.39
CA PRO A 23 16.07 -9.48 -36.52
C PRO A 23 16.14 -8.22 -37.39
N GLN A 24 15.04 -7.48 -37.55
CA GLN A 24 15.04 -6.18 -38.25
C GLN A 24 15.92 -5.16 -37.53
N LEU A 25 15.71 -4.95 -36.23
CA LEU A 25 16.51 -4.03 -35.42
C LEU A 25 18.00 -4.42 -35.45
N LEU A 26 18.32 -5.71 -35.35
CA LEU A 26 19.71 -6.17 -35.41
C LEU A 26 20.33 -5.93 -36.79
N ALA A 27 19.60 -6.18 -37.88
CA ALA A 27 20.10 -5.92 -39.24
C ALA A 27 20.36 -4.42 -39.50
N GLU A 28 19.61 -3.52 -38.85
CA GLU A 28 19.85 -2.07 -38.90
C GLU A 28 21.09 -1.64 -38.12
N ARG A 29 21.48 -2.40 -37.08
CA ARG A 29 22.50 -2.00 -36.10
C ARG A 29 23.81 -2.77 -36.23
N MET A 30 23.84 -3.90 -36.92
CA MET A 30 25.03 -4.74 -37.09
C MET A 30 24.98 -5.53 -38.41
N PRO A 31 26.12 -6.04 -38.93
CA PRO A 31 26.15 -6.77 -40.20
C PRO A 31 25.61 -8.21 -40.05
N LEU A 32 24.31 -8.34 -39.80
CA LEU A 32 23.60 -9.59 -39.57
C LEU A 32 23.58 -10.45 -40.85
N ALA A 33 24.19 -11.63 -40.79
CA ALA A 33 24.25 -12.62 -41.87
C ALA A 33 23.18 -13.72 -41.74
N GLY A 34 22.72 -13.99 -40.51
CA GLY A 34 21.77 -15.05 -40.21
C GLY A 34 21.08 -14.83 -38.88
N TYR A 35 19.82 -15.26 -38.78
CA TYR A 35 19.05 -15.20 -37.55
C TYR A 35 18.07 -16.37 -37.49
N ARG A 36 18.03 -17.06 -36.34
CA ARG A 36 17.02 -18.09 -36.07
C ARG A 36 16.67 -18.05 -34.59
N ALA A 37 15.39 -17.88 -34.29
CA ALA A 37 14.87 -18.00 -32.94
C ALA A 37 13.88 -19.18 -32.85
N GLN A 38 13.85 -19.85 -31.70
CA GLN A 38 12.86 -20.89 -31.40
C GLN A 38 12.62 -20.98 -29.89
N PHE A 39 11.42 -21.38 -29.49
CA PHE A 39 11.13 -21.72 -28.10
C PHE A 39 11.81 -23.04 -27.73
N THR A 40 12.49 -23.05 -26.58
CA THR A 40 13.14 -24.26 -26.03
C THR A 40 12.30 -24.93 -24.96
N GLY A 41 11.24 -24.26 -24.51
CA GLY A 41 10.25 -24.73 -23.55
C GLY A 41 9.15 -23.68 -23.38
N PRO A 42 8.25 -23.85 -22.38
CA PRO A 42 7.13 -22.94 -22.16
C PRO A 42 7.55 -21.54 -21.65
N HIS A 43 8.79 -21.38 -21.16
CA HIS A 43 9.24 -20.17 -20.47
C HIS A 43 10.58 -19.62 -20.99
N THR A 44 11.18 -20.27 -21.99
CA THR A 44 12.49 -19.87 -22.53
C THR A 44 12.54 -20.01 -24.03
N CYS A 45 13.35 -19.15 -24.66
CA CYS A 45 13.72 -19.27 -26.05
C CYS A 45 15.24 -19.32 -26.25
N ARG A 46 15.62 -19.84 -27.41
CA ARG A 46 16.98 -19.86 -27.95
C ARG A 46 17.03 -18.97 -29.19
N ILE A 47 18.07 -18.16 -29.29
CA ILE A 47 18.33 -17.29 -30.43
C ILE A 47 19.74 -17.57 -30.95
N ASN A 48 19.85 -17.92 -32.23
CA ASN A 48 21.10 -18.06 -32.96
C ASN A 48 21.22 -16.89 -33.92
N LEU A 49 22.35 -16.19 -33.88
CA LEU A 49 22.63 -15.13 -34.84
C LEU A 49 24.03 -15.31 -35.43
N SER A 50 24.15 -14.96 -36.71
CA SER A 50 25.40 -15.00 -37.47
C SER A 50 25.75 -13.57 -37.86
N VAL A 51 26.95 -13.10 -37.53
CA VAL A 51 27.44 -11.75 -37.86
C VAL A 51 28.56 -11.85 -38.88
N SER A 52 28.51 -11.07 -39.95
CA SER A 52 29.61 -11.02 -40.93
C SER A 52 30.82 -10.27 -40.35
N ALA A 53 31.98 -10.92 -40.32
CA ALA A 53 33.25 -10.32 -39.90
C ALA A 53 34.33 -10.46 -41.00
N ARG A 54 35.42 -9.69 -40.89
CA ARG A 54 36.57 -9.78 -41.83
C ARG A 54 37.24 -11.16 -41.83
N SER A 55 37.14 -11.89 -40.73
CA SER A 55 37.70 -13.24 -40.52
C SER A 55 36.76 -14.38 -40.89
N GLY A 56 35.52 -14.10 -41.31
CA GLY A 56 34.46 -15.08 -41.54
C GLY A 56 33.17 -14.75 -40.77
N ALA A 57 32.12 -15.55 -40.95
CA ALA A 57 30.90 -15.40 -40.16
C ALA A 57 31.13 -15.84 -38.70
N VAL A 58 30.63 -15.07 -37.75
CA VAL A 58 30.66 -15.38 -36.31
C VAL A 58 29.27 -15.80 -35.88
N ASP A 59 29.12 -17.06 -35.47
CA ASP A 59 27.86 -17.59 -34.96
C ASP A 59 27.82 -17.49 -33.44
N VAL A 60 26.74 -16.92 -32.90
CA VAL A 60 26.53 -16.78 -31.45
C VAL A 60 25.16 -17.33 -31.07
N GLU A 61 25.16 -18.23 -30.10
CA GLU A 61 23.95 -18.80 -29.52
C GLU A 61 23.64 -18.15 -28.15
N TYR A 62 22.41 -17.69 -27.99
CA TYR A 62 21.81 -17.28 -26.73
C TYR A 62 20.84 -18.37 -26.28
N THR A 63 21.13 -19.03 -25.16
CA THR A 63 20.24 -20.00 -24.52
C THR A 63 19.53 -19.37 -23.32
N ASP A 64 18.43 -19.99 -22.90
CA ASP A 64 17.72 -19.67 -21.67
C ASP A 64 17.33 -18.19 -21.54
N VAL A 65 16.98 -17.56 -22.67
CA VAL A 65 16.40 -16.21 -22.70
C VAL A 65 14.97 -16.33 -22.21
N PRO A 66 14.57 -15.60 -21.14
CA PRO A 66 13.20 -15.66 -20.63
C PRO A 66 12.17 -15.28 -21.70
N ALA A 67 11.08 -16.03 -21.74
CA ALA A 67 9.95 -15.80 -22.63
C ALA A 67 8.62 -15.98 -21.86
N PRO A 68 7.56 -15.27 -22.25
CA PRO A 68 6.25 -15.45 -21.65
C PRO A 68 5.61 -16.76 -22.10
N ASP A 69 4.83 -17.38 -21.22
CA ASP A 69 3.95 -18.50 -21.57
C ASP A 69 2.75 -18.04 -22.42
N GLU A 70 1.85 -18.98 -22.75
CA GLU A 70 0.65 -18.73 -23.56
C GLU A 70 -0.30 -17.69 -22.94
N GLU A 71 -0.22 -17.44 -21.63
CA GLU A 71 -1.03 -16.45 -20.94
C GLU A 71 -0.33 -15.09 -20.80
N GLY A 72 0.94 -15.00 -21.24
CA GLY A 72 1.74 -13.78 -21.14
C GLY A 72 2.59 -13.68 -19.89
N VAL A 73 2.78 -14.77 -19.14
CA VAL A 73 3.50 -14.77 -17.86
C VAL A 73 4.94 -15.23 -18.02
N PHE A 74 5.88 -14.47 -17.47
CA PHE A 74 7.29 -14.83 -17.37
C PHE A 74 7.55 -15.56 -16.06
N HIS A 75 8.27 -16.69 -16.11
CA HIS A 75 8.63 -17.49 -14.94
C HIS A 75 10.14 -17.37 -14.69
N LEU A 76 10.51 -16.75 -13.58
CA LEU A 76 11.91 -16.51 -13.20
C LEU A 76 12.21 -17.11 -11.82
N GLY A 77 12.55 -18.40 -11.80
CA GLY A 77 12.60 -19.17 -10.56
C GLY A 77 11.18 -19.32 -10.00
N ASP A 78 11.01 -19.07 -8.70
CA ASP A 78 9.69 -19.16 -8.04
C ASP A 78 8.82 -17.90 -8.23
N ARG A 79 9.34 -16.87 -8.92
CA ARG A 79 8.64 -15.60 -9.12
C ARG A 79 8.06 -15.52 -10.52
N ARG A 80 6.81 -15.06 -10.60
CA ARG A 80 6.08 -14.86 -11.85
C ARG A 80 5.93 -13.36 -12.12
N PHE A 81 6.03 -12.97 -13.38
CA PHE A 81 5.95 -11.57 -13.80
C PHE A 81 5.03 -11.42 -15.01
N VAL A 82 4.41 -10.25 -15.12
CA VAL A 82 3.69 -9.78 -16.31
C VAL A 82 4.20 -8.40 -16.66
N CYS A 83 4.21 -8.07 -17.95
CA CYS A 83 4.47 -6.71 -18.43
C CYS A 83 3.16 -6.13 -18.98
N PRO A 84 2.39 -5.37 -18.18
CA PRO A 84 1.16 -4.75 -18.66
C PRO A 84 1.43 -3.86 -19.90
N PRO A 85 0.55 -3.86 -20.91
CA PRO A 85 0.71 -2.97 -22.05
C PRO A 85 0.64 -1.50 -21.60
N SER A 86 1.33 -0.63 -22.33
CA SER A 86 1.29 0.81 -22.11
C SER A 86 0.69 1.52 -23.32
N ALA A 87 -0.07 2.59 -23.07
CA ALA A 87 -0.63 3.43 -24.11
C ALA A 87 0.25 4.67 -24.33
N SER A 88 0.48 5.04 -25.58
CA SER A 88 1.26 6.25 -25.93
C SER A 88 0.55 7.55 -25.54
N SER A 89 -0.78 7.53 -25.39
CA SER A 89 -1.58 8.68 -24.94
C SER A 89 -2.88 8.25 -24.26
N GLU A 90 -3.57 9.20 -23.62
CA GLU A 90 -4.90 9.00 -23.01
C GLU A 90 -6.06 8.94 -24.03
N ALA A 91 -5.81 9.27 -25.31
CA ALA A 91 -6.79 9.15 -26.39
C ALA A 91 -6.75 7.72 -26.98
N LEU A 92 -7.36 6.77 -26.25
CA LEU A 92 -7.23 5.33 -26.52
C LEU A 92 -7.80 4.86 -27.87
N ASP A 93 -8.58 5.68 -28.55
CA ASP A 93 -9.09 5.44 -29.89
C ASP A 93 -8.04 5.66 -30.99
N THR A 94 -6.99 6.43 -30.69
CA THR A 94 -5.86 6.70 -31.59
C THR A 94 -4.50 6.38 -30.97
N ALA A 95 -4.48 5.87 -29.74
CA ALA A 95 -3.24 5.55 -29.02
C ALA A 95 -2.58 4.29 -29.59
N GLU A 96 -1.26 4.33 -29.66
CA GLU A 96 -0.45 3.14 -29.88
C GLU A 96 -0.30 2.39 -28.55
N ILE A 97 -0.56 1.09 -28.56
CA ILE A 97 -0.50 0.18 -27.44
C ILE A 97 0.76 -0.66 -27.57
N ARG A 98 1.72 -0.43 -26.67
CA ARG A 98 2.99 -1.14 -26.60
C ARG A 98 2.83 -2.34 -25.67
N CYS A 99 2.74 -3.55 -26.20
CA CYS A 99 2.78 -4.78 -25.41
C CYS A 99 4.25 -5.15 -25.08
N VAL A 100 4.46 -6.27 -24.40
CA VAL A 100 5.79 -6.65 -23.90
C VAL A 100 6.87 -6.74 -24.98
N GLY A 101 6.53 -7.24 -26.17
CA GLY A 101 7.47 -7.36 -27.28
C GLY A 101 7.90 -5.99 -27.82
N GLU A 102 6.96 -5.06 -27.99
CA GLU A 102 7.26 -3.67 -28.40
C GLU A 102 8.05 -2.94 -27.32
N GLN A 103 7.64 -3.05 -26.05
CA GLN A 103 8.35 -2.42 -24.92
C GLN A 103 9.79 -2.93 -24.80
N PHE A 104 10.02 -4.25 -24.96
CA PHE A 104 11.37 -4.79 -24.91
C PHE A 104 12.19 -4.41 -26.15
N LEU A 105 11.56 -4.30 -27.32
CA LEU A 105 12.22 -3.79 -28.51
C LEU A 105 12.71 -2.34 -28.31
N ASP A 106 11.87 -1.47 -27.74
CA ASP A 106 12.24 -0.09 -27.42
C ASP A 106 13.40 -0.06 -26.43
N PHE A 107 13.33 -0.86 -25.37
CA PHE A 107 14.40 -1.03 -24.37
C PHE A 107 15.74 -1.42 -24.99
N LEU A 108 15.73 -2.30 -25.99
CA LEU A 108 16.92 -2.71 -26.75
C LEU A 108 17.37 -1.58 -27.69
N ALA A 109 16.47 -0.96 -28.44
CA ALA A 109 16.78 0.07 -29.43
C ALA A 109 17.45 1.30 -28.82
N GLU A 110 17.06 1.68 -27.59
CA GLU A 110 17.68 2.77 -26.83
C GLU A 110 19.12 2.46 -26.38
N ARG A 111 19.41 1.18 -26.09
CA ARG A 111 20.73 0.73 -25.60
C ARG A 111 21.69 0.36 -26.72
N LEU A 112 21.16 -0.09 -27.86
CA LEU A 112 21.97 -0.50 -29.01
C LEU A 112 22.46 0.73 -29.80
N GLY A 113 23.78 0.95 -29.76
CA GLY A 113 24.45 1.86 -30.69
C GLY A 113 24.47 1.32 -32.13
N SER A 114 25.12 2.02 -33.06
CA SER A 114 25.44 1.48 -34.39
C SER A 114 26.76 0.70 -34.31
N GLY A 115 26.73 -0.60 -34.59
CA GLY A 115 27.93 -1.41 -34.76
C GLY A 115 28.56 -1.13 -36.12
N ALA A 116 29.74 -0.54 -36.15
CA ALA A 116 30.41 -0.22 -37.40
C ALA A 116 30.87 -1.50 -38.13
N SER A 117 30.75 -1.51 -39.46
CA SER A 117 31.09 -2.66 -40.32
C SER A 117 32.60 -2.98 -40.36
N ASP A 118 33.43 -2.09 -39.84
CA ASP A 118 34.88 -2.22 -39.74
C ASP A 118 35.36 -2.80 -38.40
N LEU A 119 34.47 -3.03 -37.43
CA LEU A 119 34.78 -3.74 -36.19
C LEU A 119 35.15 -5.21 -36.48
N SER A 120 36.20 -5.69 -35.81
CA SER A 120 36.57 -7.10 -35.80
C SER A 120 35.61 -7.87 -34.88
N TRP A 121 34.45 -8.27 -35.41
CA TRP A 121 33.48 -9.07 -34.67
C TRP A 121 34.06 -10.43 -34.26
N ASP A 122 33.91 -10.76 -32.98
CA ASP A 122 34.11 -12.09 -32.42
C ASP A 122 32.95 -12.40 -31.44
N GLU A 123 32.85 -13.64 -30.97
CA GLU A 123 31.75 -14.06 -30.09
C GLU A 123 31.69 -13.22 -28.80
N ALA A 124 32.85 -12.90 -28.21
CA ALA A 124 32.93 -12.15 -26.97
C ALA A 124 32.40 -10.72 -27.14
N LEU A 125 32.74 -10.07 -28.26
CA LEU A 125 32.27 -8.74 -28.60
C LEU A 125 30.76 -8.74 -28.88
N VAL A 126 30.25 -9.73 -29.64
CA VAL A 126 28.81 -9.86 -29.89
C VAL A 126 28.03 -10.04 -28.58
N ARG A 127 28.48 -10.92 -27.68
CA ARG A 127 27.84 -11.14 -26.37
C ARG A 127 27.91 -9.91 -25.46
N SER A 128 28.98 -9.14 -25.54
CA SER A 128 29.15 -7.90 -24.78
C SER A 128 28.29 -6.76 -25.34
N TRP A 129 28.11 -6.72 -26.66
CA TRP A 129 27.33 -5.69 -27.36
C TRP A 129 25.82 -5.94 -27.29
N LEU A 130 25.41 -7.21 -27.33
CA LEU A 130 24.02 -7.64 -27.17
C LEU A 130 23.91 -8.70 -26.06
N PRO A 131 23.98 -8.32 -24.78
CA PRO A 131 23.85 -9.25 -23.66
C PRO A 131 22.37 -9.60 -23.39
N LEU A 132 21.71 -10.20 -24.39
CA LEU A 132 20.25 -10.31 -24.48
C LEU A 132 19.58 -10.91 -23.23
N ARG A 133 20.13 -11.99 -22.67
CA ARG A 133 19.59 -12.61 -21.46
C ARG A 133 19.70 -11.67 -20.25
N ALA A 134 20.83 -10.99 -20.07
CA ALA A 134 21.03 -10.06 -18.97
C ALA A 134 20.07 -8.86 -19.10
N TRP A 135 19.92 -8.33 -20.30
CA TRP A 135 19.00 -7.24 -20.60
C TRP A 135 17.52 -7.62 -20.45
N MET A 136 17.11 -8.84 -20.81
CA MET A 136 15.76 -9.33 -20.52
C MET A 136 15.52 -9.39 -19.00
N LEU A 137 16.50 -9.86 -18.22
CA LEU A 137 16.39 -9.91 -16.76
C LEU A 137 16.34 -8.49 -16.16
N GLU A 138 17.15 -7.55 -16.67
CA GLU A 138 17.12 -6.13 -16.29
C GLU A 138 15.77 -5.49 -16.63
N PHE A 139 15.23 -5.75 -17.82
CA PHE A 139 13.92 -5.25 -18.25
C PHE A 139 12.78 -5.71 -17.32
N LEU A 140 12.80 -7.00 -16.94
CA LEU A 140 11.77 -7.59 -16.08
C LEU A 140 11.90 -7.22 -14.60
N ARG A 141 13.14 -7.11 -14.08
CA ARG A 141 13.40 -6.93 -12.63
C ARG A 141 13.83 -5.53 -12.23
N GLY A 142 14.21 -4.69 -13.19
CA GLY A 142 14.90 -3.43 -12.94
C GLY A 142 16.39 -3.66 -12.66
N SER A 143 17.18 -2.59 -12.66
CA SER A 143 18.63 -2.64 -12.43
C SER A 143 18.98 -2.79 -10.95
N ASP A 144 18.55 -3.89 -10.33
CA ASP A 144 18.84 -4.17 -8.93
C ASP A 144 20.27 -4.74 -8.80
N SER A 145 21.28 -3.87 -8.92
CA SER A 145 22.66 -4.04 -8.40
C SER A 145 23.63 -2.86 -8.60
N LEU A 146 23.31 -1.82 -9.41
CA LEU A 146 24.32 -0.77 -9.71
C LEU A 146 23.84 0.69 -9.65
N ARG A 147 22.54 0.99 -9.54
CA ARG A 147 22.05 2.38 -9.38
C ARG A 147 20.80 2.44 -8.50
N PRO A 148 20.94 2.67 -7.19
CA PRO A 148 19.80 2.77 -6.27
C PRO A 148 18.96 4.05 -6.41
N TRP A 149 19.35 5.01 -7.28
CA TRP A 149 18.78 6.36 -7.30
C TRP A 149 18.47 6.92 -8.70
N SER A 150 18.48 6.11 -9.77
CA SER A 150 18.00 6.62 -11.07
C SER A 150 16.48 6.72 -11.03
N THR A 151 15.98 7.95 -10.99
CA THR A 151 14.57 8.35 -10.91
C THR A 151 13.72 8.03 -12.15
N GLU A 152 14.23 7.29 -13.15
CA GLU A 152 13.61 7.26 -14.49
C GLU A 152 13.22 5.90 -15.07
N ALA A 153 13.36 4.76 -14.38
CA ALA A 153 12.73 3.53 -14.87
C ALA A 153 12.33 2.57 -13.74
N GLU A 154 11.04 2.61 -13.36
CA GLU A 154 10.40 1.45 -12.73
C GLU A 154 10.58 0.23 -13.66
N PRO A 155 10.79 -0.99 -13.11
CA PRO A 155 10.87 -2.19 -13.94
C PRO A 155 9.62 -2.32 -14.82
N HIS A 156 9.80 -2.70 -16.08
CA HIS A 156 8.68 -2.97 -16.99
C HIS A 156 7.89 -4.22 -16.57
N GLY A 157 8.56 -5.17 -15.89
CA GLY A 157 7.94 -6.34 -15.28
C GLY A 157 7.34 -6.03 -13.92
N GLN A 158 6.06 -6.38 -13.74
CA GLN A 158 5.38 -6.37 -12.45
C GLN A 158 5.28 -7.81 -11.91
N PRO A 159 5.59 -8.06 -10.62
CA PRO A 159 5.27 -9.33 -10.00
C PRO A 159 3.79 -9.66 -10.21
N LEU A 160 3.50 -10.86 -10.72
CA LEU A 160 2.14 -11.28 -10.97
C LEU A 160 1.36 -11.31 -9.65
N ASP A 161 0.13 -10.82 -9.69
CA ASP A 161 -0.75 -10.83 -8.51
C ASP A 161 -1.44 -12.20 -8.46
N GLU A 162 -1.18 -12.94 -7.39
CA GLU A 162 -1.63 -14.33 -7.22
C GLU A 162 -2.54 -14.51 -6.01
N THR A 163 -3.08 -13.41 -5.47
CA THR A 163 -4.00 -13.45 -4.31
C THR A 163 -5.17 -14.40 -4.56
N ASN A 164 -5.79 -14.28 -5.74
CA ASN A 164 -6.79 -15.21 -6.23
C ASN A 164 -6.85 -15.21 -7.77
N TRP A 165 -7.69 -16.07 -8.34
CA TRP A 165 -7.83 -16.20 -9.78
C TRP A 165 -8.23 -14.87 -10.44
N LEU A 166 -9.19 -14.14 -9.86
CA LEU A 166 -9.69 -12.90 -10.44
C LEU A 166 -8.61 -11.81 -10.45
N SER A 167 -7.81 -11.72 -9.38
CA SER A 167 -6.69 -10.80 -9.29
C SER A 167 -5.68 -11.04 -10.40
N ARG A 168 -5.29 -12.31 -10.59
CA ARG A 168 -4.37 -12.73 -11.65
C ARG A 168 -4.89 -12.36 -13.05
N GLN A 169 -6.12 -12.74 -13.37
CA GLN A 169 -6.68 -12.49 -14.71
C GLN A 169 -6.87 -10.98 -14.97
N THR A 170 -7.22 -10.21 -13.94
CA THR A 170 -7.34 -8.76 -14.08
C THR A 170 -5.97 -8.10 -14.28
N HIS A 171 -4.93 -8.58 -13.59
CA HIS A 171 -3.57 -8.08 -13.76
C HIS A 171 -3.06 -8.34 -15.19
N LEU A 172 -3.34 -9.50 -15.78
CA LEU A 172 -3.02 -9.80 -17.18
C LEU A 172 -3.73 -8.87 -18.18
N ARG A 173 -4.82 -8.23 -17.78
CA ARG A 173 -5.62 -7.31 -18.61
C ARG A 173 -5.42 -5.83 -18.28
N ARG A 174 -4.48 -5.51 -17.40
CA ARG A 174 -4.15 -4.13 -17.02
C ARG A 174 -3.55 -3.37 -18.21
N LEU A 175 -3.88 -2.10 -18.35
CA LEU A 175 -3.32 -1.14 -19.30
C LEU A 175 -2.79 0.07 -18.52
N ILE A 176 -1.56 0.50 -18.83
CA ILE A 176 -0.92 1.65 -18.19
C ILE A 176 -0.98 2.87 -19.11
N VAL A 177 -1.44 4.01 -18.58
CA VAL A 177 -1.46 5.31 -19.24
C VAL A 177 -0.48 6.24 -18.50
N PRO A 178 0.81 6.25 -18.85
CA PRO A 178 1.85 6.89 -18.03
C PRO A 178 1.67 8.40 -17.89
N ASN A 179 1.25 9.07 -18.96
CA ASN A 179 1.16 10.54 -19.06
C ASN A 179 -0.29 11.05 -18.99
N ARG A 180 -1.09 10.50 -18.06
CA ARG A 180 -2.51 10.85 -17.88
C ARG A 180 -2.70 12.32 -17.47
N LYS A 181 -3.56 13.05 -18.19
CA LYS A 181 -4.04 14.40 -17.86
C LYS A 181 -5.53 14.43 -17.48
N LYS A 182 -6.36 13.58 -18.11
CA LYS A 182 -7.80 13.44 -17.86
C LYS A 182 -8.11 12.08 -17.26
N LEU A 183 -9.08 12.03 -16.35
CA LEU A 183 -9.54 10.78 -15.74
C LEU A 183 -10.27 9.89 -16.76
N PHE A 184 -11.13 10.49 -17.57
CA PHE A 184 -11.89 9.81 -18.61
C PHE A 184 -11.80 10.56 -19.94
N THR A 185 -11.69 9.82 -21.03
CA THR A 185 -11.72 10.33 -22.40
C THR A 185 -12.74 9.53 -23.21
N GLN A 186 -13.34 10.15 -24.23
CA GLN A 186 -14.33 9.47 -25.08
C GLN A 186 -13.77 8.20 -25.75
N GLY A 187 -12.48 8.19 -26.07
CA GLY A 187 -11.79 7.03 -26.65
C GLY A 187 -11.82 5.78 -25.76
N GLN A 188 -12.04 5.91 -24.45
CA GLN A 188 -12.10 4.77 -23.52
C GLN A 188 -13.36 3.91 -23.69
N ILE A 189 -14.44 4.45 -24.24
CA ILE A 189 -15.74 3.77 -24.33
C ILE A 189 -15.60 2.45 -25.11
N GLY A 190 -15.98 1.34 -24.46
CA GLY A 190 -15.88 -0.02 -25.01
C GLY A 190 -14.47 -0.60 -25.06
N ARG A 191 -13.42 0.20 -24.80
CA ARG A 191 -12.01 -0.21 -24.85
C ARG A 191 -11.46 -0.59 -23.48
N THR A 192 -11.76 0.23 -22.46
CA THR A 192 -11.38 0.00 -21.07
C THR A 192 -12.60 -0.03 -20.19
N CYS A 193 -12.53 -0.79 -19.11
CA CYS A 193 -13.57 -0.84 -18.10
C CYS A 193 -13.77 0.56 -17.49
N PRO A 194 -15.00 1.09 -17.42
CA PRO A 194 -15.26 2.38 -16.77
C PRO A 194 -15.23 2.31 -15.24
N ILE A 195 -15.19 1.11 -14.66
CA ILE A 195 -15.27 0.85 -13.22
C ILE A 195 -13.91 0.44 -12.64
N GLU A 196 -13.16 -0.40 -13.36
CA GLU A 196 -11.94 -1.00 -12.83
C GLU A 196 -10.74 -0.08 -12.98
N THR A 197 -10.45 0.63 -11.90
CA THR A 197 -9.22 1.38 -11.68
C THR A 197 -8.87 1.30 -10.20
N PRO A 198 -7.58 1.25 -9.82
CA PRO A 198 -7.20 1.38 -8.43
C PRO A 198 -7.58 2.77 -7.90
N GLU A 199 -7.88 2.82 -6.61
CA GLU A 199 -8.04 4.07 -5.86
C GLU A 199 -6.66 4.71 -5.60
N GLY A 200 -6.64 6.00 -5.24
CA GLY A 200 -5.41 6.73 -4.92
C GLY A 200 -4.69 7.31 -6.13
N THR A 201 -3.36 7.40 -6.07
CA THR A 201 -2.53 8.14 -7.06
C THR A 201 -2.59 7.56 -8.48
N ASN A 202 -2.86 6.25 -8.59
CA ASN A 202 -2.93 5.53 -9.85
C ASN A 202 -4.30 5.55 -10.52
N ILE A 203 -5.28 6.25 -9.95
CA ILE A 203 -6.63 6.33 -10.50
C ILE A 203 -6.62 6.85 -11.95
N GLY A 204 -7.23 6.12 -12.87
CA GLY A 204 -7.25 6.41 -14.32
C GLY A 204 -5.89 6.34 -15.04
N ARG A 205 -4.78 6.12 -14.33
CA ARG A 205 -3.47 5.79 -14.92
C ARG A 205 -3.36 4.29 -15.15
N VAL A 206 -3.98 3.50 -14.28
CA VAL A 206 -4.04 2.04 -14.40
C VAL A 206 -5.48 1.66 -14.71
N LEU A 207 -5.72 1.14 -15.90
CA LEU A 207 -7.04 0.73 -16.39
C LEU A 207 -7.07 -0.78 -16.62
N SER A 208 -8.27 -1.35 -16.72
CA SER A 208 -8.48 -2.73 -17.20
C SER A 208 -9.03 -2.72 -18.63
N ILE A 209 -8.49 -3.54 -19.52
CA ILE A 209 -9.02 -3.72 -20.88
C ILE A 209 -10.39 -4.42 -20.80
N ALA A 210 -11.42 -3.81 -21.42
CA ALA A 210 -12.80 -4.29 -21.41
C ALA A 210 -12.94 -5.67 -22.07
N GLN A 211 -13.92 -6.47 -21.66
CA GLN A 211 -14.18 -7.81 -22.22
C GLN A 211 -14.44 -7.77 -23.73
N GLY A 212 -15.12 -6.71 -24.19
CA GLY A 212 -15.41 -6.41 -25.58
C GLY A 212 -14.25 -5.79 -26.36
N ALA A 213 -13.04 -5.70 -25.80
CA ALA A 213 -11.87 -5.10 -26.44
C ALA A 213 -10.69 -6.06 -26.58
N LYS A 214 -9.83 -5.79 -27.56
CA LYS A 214 -8.58 -6.53 -27.82
C LYS A 214 -7.50 -5.60 -28.35
N ILE A 215 -6.24 -5.98 -28.15
CA ILE A 215 -5.11 -5.33 -28.81
C ILE A 215 -4.88 -6.03 -30.15
N ARG A 216 -4.85 -5.27 -31.25
CA ARG A 216 -4.50 -5.73 -32.59
C ARG A 216 -3.56 -4.72 -33.23
N ASP A 217 -2.39 -5.19 -33.64
CA ASP A 217 -1.42 -4.38 -34.39
C ASP A 217 -1.11 -3.03 -33.75
N GLY A 218 -0.93 -3.03 -32.42
CA GLY A 218 -0.64 -1.82 -31.65
C GLY A 218 -1.86 -0.93 -31.39
N GLU A 219 -3.08 -1.35 -31.71
CA GLU A 219 -4.29 -0.58 -31.44
C GLU A 219 -5.23 -1.32 -30.48
N LEU A 220 -5.94 -0.56 -29.64
CA LEU A 220 -7.01 -1.11 -28.79
C LEU A 220 -8.34 -1.04 -29.54
N VAL A 221 -8.82 -2.19 -30.02
CA VAL A 221 -10.02 -2.30 -30.87
C VAL A 221 -11.21 -2.85 -30.09
N VAL A 222 -12.38 -2.25 -30.31
CA VAL A 222 -13.67 -2.78 -29.82
C VAL A 222 -14.14 -3.87 -30.77
N VAL A 223 -14.42 -5.06 -30.22
CA VAL A 223 -14.89 -6.25 -30.95
C VAL A 223 -16.28 -6.70 -30.52
N ASP A 224 -16.82 -6.13 -29.45
CA ASP A 224 -18.20 -6.28 -28.97
C ASP A 224 -18.61 -4.96 -28.33
N ASP A 225 -19.62 -4.30 -28.89
CA ASP A 225 -20.06 -2.94 -28.53
C ASP A 225 -21.27 -2.92 -27.60
N ARG A 226 -21.76 -4.09 -27.16
CA ARG A 226 -22.85 -4.17 -26.19
C ARG A 226 -22.44 -3.55 -24.86
N PRO A 227 -23.35 -2.85 -24.14
CA PRO A 227 -23.02 -2.15 -22.90
C PRO A 227 -22.34 -3.03 -21.85
N GLU A 228 -22.79 -4.28 -21.68
CA GLU A 228 -22.23 -5.24 -20.74
C GLU A 228 -20.81 -5.70 -21.11
N ALA A 229 -20.43 -5.65 -22.39
CA ALA A 229 -19.09 -6.01 -22.85
C ALA A 229 -18.05 -4.91 -22.56
N ALA A 230 -18.49 -3.69 -22.23
CA ALA A 230 -17.61 -2.59 -21.85
C ALA A 230 -16.98 -2.77 -20.45
N PHE A 231 -17.49 -3.69 -19.63
CA PHE A 231 -16.92 -3.99 -18.32
C PHE A 231 -15.64 -4.84 -18.43
N GLY A 232 -14.78 -4.69 -17.43
CA GLY A 232 -13.67 -5.60 -17.17
C GLY A 232 -14.16 -6.88 -16.48
N LEU A 233 -13.25 -7.79 -16.18
CA LEU A 233 -13.61 -9.08 -15.60
C LEU A 233 -14.28 -8.91 -14.23
N SER A 234 -13.67 -8.17 -13.31
CA SER A 234 -14.20 -7.98 -11.95
C SER A 234 -15.55 -7.28 -11.95
N ALA A 235 -15.69 -6.17 -12.66
CA ALA A 235 -16.95 -5.42 -12.70
C ALA A 235 -18.09 -6.26 -13.30
N SER A 236 -17.80 -7.07 -14.33
CA SER A 236 -18.81 -7.92 -14.97
C SER A 236 -19.40 -9.01 -14.08
N MET A 237 -18.79 -9.29 -12.92
CA MET A 237 -19.17 -10.32 -11.95
C MET A 237 -19.99 -9.78 -10.77
N ILE A 238 -20.35 -8.49 -10.82
CA ILE A 238 -21.19 -7.83 -9.83
C ILE A 238 -22.65 -7.91 -10.31
N PRO A 239 -23.54 -8.64 -9.61
CA PRO A 239 -24.95 -8.70 -9.98
C PRO A 239 -25.62 -7.35 -9.72
N PHE A 240 -26.65 -7.00 -10.49
CA PHE A 240 -27.40 -5.75 -10.31
C PHE A 240 -26.54 -4.48 -10.32
N ILE A 241 -25.49 -4.46 -11.14
CA ILE A 241 -24.49 -3.37 -11.18
C ILE A 241 -25.13 -2.00 -11.46
N GLU A 242 -26.20 -1.98 -12.26
CA GLU A 242 -26.99 -0.81 -12.63
C GLU A 242 -27.82 -0.22 -11.47
N HIS A 243 -27.84 -0.88 -10.32
CA HIS A 243 -28.53 -0.46 -9.10
C HIS A 243 -27.58 -0.02 -7.98
N SER A 244 -26.31 0.19 -8.31
CA SER A 244 -25.27 0.60 -7.37
C SER A 244 -24.52 1.85 -7.87
N ASP A 245 -24.14 2.72 -6.94
CA ASP A 245 -23.26 3.86 -7.22
C ASP A 245 -21.92 3.40 -7.83
N THR A 246 -21.39 4.18 -8.77
CA THR A 246 -20.18 3.84 -9.52
C THR A 246 -18.96 3.67 -8.61
N ASN A 247 -18.80 4.49 -7.56
CA ASN A 247 -17.67 4.36 -6.65
C ASN A 247 -17.76 3.07 -5.83
N ARG A 248 -18.98 2.64 -5.48
CA ARG A 248 -19.20 1.38 -4.75
C ARG A 248 -18.94 0.17 -5.61
N THR A 249 -19.38 0.22 -6.85
CA THR A 249 -19.08 -0.83 -7.83
C THR A 249 -17.57 -0.93 -8.09
N LEU A 250 -16.86 0.21 -8.16
CA LEU A 250 -15.40 0.25 -8.26
C LEU A 250 -14.74 -0.43 -7.05
N MET A 251 -15.18 -0.09 -5.85
CA MET A 251 -14.69 -0.72 -4.62
C MET A 251 -14.98 -2.23 -4.63
N GLY A 252 -16.19 -2.66 -4.97
CA GLY A 252 -16.56 -4.07 -5.07
C GLY A 252 -15.68 -4.85 -6.05
N ALA A 253 -15.44 -4.29 -7.24
CA ALA A 253 -14.56 -4.86 -8.24
C ALA A 253 -13.11 -4.97 -7.75
N ASN A 254 -12.63 -3.97 -7.00
CA ASN A 254 -11.29 -3.97 -6.41
C ASN A 254 -11.16 -4.98 -5.26
N MET A 255 -12.17 -5.10 -4.40
CA MET A 255 -12.13 -5.93 -3.20
C MET A 255 -12.23 -7.43 -3.51
N MET A 256 -12.98 -7.84 -4.54
CA MET A 256 -13.01 -9.25 -4.95
C MET A 256 -11.61 -9.79 -5.30
N ARG A 257 -10.68 -8.94 -5.75
CA ARG A 257 -9.29 -9.32 -6.04
C ARG A 257 -8.42 -9.51 -4.80
N GLN A 258 -8.90 -9.05 -3.63
CA GLN A 258 -8.24 -9.19 -2.33
C GLN A 258 -8.76 -10.39 -1.53
N TRP A 259 -9.79 -11.08 -2.03
CA TRP A 259 -10.39 -12.22 -1.32
C TRP A 259 -9.45 -13.41 -1.26
N LEU A 260 -9.37 -14.03 -0.10
CA LEU A 260 -8.58 -15.23 0.13
C LEU A 260 -9.31 -16.46 -0.41
N ASN A 261 -8.56 -17.49 -0.81
CA ASN A 261 -9.14 -18.70 -1.36
C ASN A 261 -9.59 -19.66 -0.23
N PRO A 262 -10.86 -20.06 -0.20
CA PRO A 262 -11.33 -21.13 0.69
C PRO A 262 -10.78 -22.49 0.24
N PRO A 263 -10.60 -23.44 1.17
CA PRO A 263 -10.24 -24.82 0.82
C PRO A 263 -11.39 -25.58 0.13
N ASP A 264 -12.63 -25.17 0.38
CA ASP A 264 -13.89 -25.70 -0.14
C ASP A 264 -14.68 -24.56 -0.82
N PRO A 265 -14.38 -24.20 -2.07
CA PRO A 265 -15.08 -23.15 -2.79
C PRO A 265 -16.58 -23.45 -2.95
N GLU A 266 -17.44 -22.44 -2.79
CA GLU A 266 -18.86 -22.54 -3.11
C GLU A 266 -19.29 -21.42 -4.06
N PRO A 267 -20.06 -21.74 -5.13
CA PRO A 267 -20.61 -20.72 -6.01
C PRO A 267 -21.60 -19.79 -5.31
N ALA A 268 -21.66 -18.53 -5.76
CA ALA A 268 -22.69 -17.61 -5.31
C ALA A 268 -24.09 -18.10 -5.73
N LEU A 269 -25.09 -17.90 -4.87
CA LEU A 269 -26.50 -18.20 -5.17
C LEU A 269 -27.07 -17.29 -6.25
N VAL A 270 -26.56 -16.06 -6.34
CA VAL A 270 -26.88 -15.10 -7.41
C VAL A 270 -25.64 -14.89 -8.26
N GLN A 271 -25.74 -15.18 -9.55
CA GLN A 271 -24.63 -15.12 -10.49
C GLN A 271 -24.94 -14.13 -11.61
N THR A 272 -23.92 -13.66 -12.30
CA THR A 272 -24.07 -12.80 -13.48
C THR A 272 -24.15 -13.62 -14.77
N GLY A 273 -23.68 -14.87 -14.74
CA GLY A 273 -23.48 -15.71 -15.91
C GLY A 273 -22.16 -15.39 -16.64
N HIS A 274 -21.32 -14.50 -16.08
CA HIS A 274 -20.00 -14.16 -16.58
C HIS A 274 -18.87 -14.86 -15.81
N GLU A 275 -19.20 -15.54 -14.72
CA GLU A 275 -18.26 -16.29 -13.89
C GLU A 275 -17.70 -17.52 -14.64
N PRO A 276 -16.39 -17.79 -14.56
CA PRO A 276 -15.80 -18.97 -15.18
C PRO A 276 -16.27 -20.25 -14.46
N PRO A 277 -16.40 -21.39 -15.17
CA PRO A 277 -16.78 -22.66 -14.57
C PRO A 277 -15.56 -23.34 -13.91
N ILE A 278 -14.92 -22.66 -12.94
CA ILE A 278 -13.76 -23.17 -12.19
C ILE A 278 -13.92 -22.86 -10.70
N ASP A 279 -13.48 -23.78 -9.84
CA ASP A 279 -13.62 -23.63 -8.38
C ASP A 279 -12.73 -22.50 -7.84
N ALA A 280 -11.55 -22.30 -8.41
CA ALA A 280 -10.57 -21.29 -7.99
C ALA A 280 -11.05 -19.83 -8.13
N PHE A 281 -12.19 -19.60 -8.80
CA PHE A 281 -12.82 -18.29 -8.88
C PHE A 281 -13.66 -17.94 -7.65
N TRP A 282 -14.24 -18.96 -6.99
CA TRP A 282 -15.22 -18.78 -5.93
C TRP A 282 -14.54 -18.61 -4.57
N CYS A 283 -14.15 -17.37 -4.26
CA CYS A 283 -13.40 -17.04 -3.05
C CYS A 283 -14.27 -16.67 -1.82
N GLY A 284 -15.59 -16.63 -1.97
CA GLY A 284 -16.53 -16.16 -0.94
C GLY A 284 -17.43 -17.25 -0.36
N ARG A 285 -18.39 -16.79 0.46
CA ARG A 285 -19.44 -17.56 1.10
C ARG A 285 -20.79 -16.89 0.92
N ASN A 286 -21.82 -17.69 0.68
CA ASN A 286 -23.19 -17.23 0.81
C ASN A 286 -23.51 -17.13 2.30
N LEU A 287 -23.73 -15.92 2.81
CA LEU A 287 -24.08 -15.68 4.20
C LEU A 287 -25.47 -15.04 4.33
N LEU A 288 -26.28 -15.56 5.24
CA LEU A 288 -27.60 -15.01 5.54
C LEU A 288 -27.44 -13.65 6.23
N THR A 289 -27.63 -12.59 5.45
CA THR A 289 -27.36 -11.19 5.83
C THR A 289 -28.63 -10.50 6.26
N ALA A 290 -28.63 -9.91 7.46
CA ALA A 290 -29.67 -9.02 7.95
C ALA A 290 -29.23 -7.56 7.86
N PHE A 291 -30.08 -6.72 7.27
CA PHE A 291 -29.83 -5.28 7.13
C PHE A 291 -30.54 -4.51 8.25
N VAL A 292 -29.93 -4.47 9.43
CA VAL A 292 -30.46 -3.83 10.64
C VAL A 292 -29.35 -3.11 11.40
N SER A 293 -29.66 -1.95 11.97
CA SER A 293 -28.77 -1.31 12.95
C SER A 293 -28.76 -2.12 14.23
N TRP A 294 -27.58 -2.43 14.75
CA TRP A 294 -27.36 -3.34 15.86
C TRP A 294 -26.36 -2.75 16.87
N GLY A 295 -26.78 -1.65 17.50
CA GLY A 295 -25.94 -0.89 18.43
C GLY A 295 -24.60 -0.49 17.80
N GLU A 296 -23.57 -0.35 18.64
CA GLU A 296 -22.23 0.01 18.18
C GLU A 296 -21.54 -1.07 17.35
N ASP A 297 -21.94 -2.34 17.49
CA ASP A 297 -21.28 -3.45 16.82
C ASP A 297 -21.51 -3.44 15.29
N THR A 298 -22.38 -2.57 14.78
CA THR A 298 -22.57 -2.32 13.34
C THR A 298 -22.41 -0.86 12.91
N PHE A 299 -21.95 0.01 13.82
CA PHE A 299 -21.71 1.41 13.52
C PHE A 299 -20.49 1.59 12.60
N GLU A 300 -20.48 2.61 11.73
CA GLU A 300 -19.35 2.99 10.85
C GLU A 300 -18.64 1.78 10.22
N ASP A 301 -19.39 0.95 9.48
CA ASP A 301 -18.91 -0.24 8.75
C ASP A 301 -18.53 -1.46 9.60
N ALA A 302 -18.69 -1.43 10.91
CA ALA A 302 -18.54 -2.63 11.72
C ALA A 302 -19.54 -3.74 11.33
N LEU A 303 -19.13 -4.99 11.49
CA LEU A 303 -19.94 -6.17 11.17
C LEU A 303 -20.03 -7.10 12.38
N THR A 304 -21.25 -7.47 12.76
CA THR A 304 -21.48 -8.56 13.71
C THR A 304 -21.68 -9.86 12.93
N ILE A 305 -20.96 -10.91 13.32
CA ILE A 305 -21.01 -12.22 12.65
C ILE A 305 -21.34 -13.34 13.63
N SER A 306 -22.04 -14.37 13.16
CA SER A 306 -22.31 -15.57 13.96
C SER A 306 -21.10 -16.48 14.04
N GLU A 307 -21.04 -17.36 15.05
CA GLU A 307 -19.96 -18.34 15.21
C GLU A 307 -19.92 -19.33 14.03
N SER A 308 -21.07 -19.74 13.50
CA SER A 308 -21.15 -20.61 12.31
C SER A 308 -20.58 -19.93 11.08
N ALA A 309 -20.89 -18.65 10.87
CA ALA A 309 -20.35 -17.89 9.74
C ALA A 309 -18.86 -17.60 9.90
N ALA A 310 -18.39 -17.36 11.13
CA ALA A 310 -16.97 -17.23 11.44
C ALA A 310 -16.20 -18.53 11.13
N ALA A 311 -16.78 -19.70 11.40
CA ALA A 311 -16.20 -20.98 11.03
C ALA A 311 -16.11 -21.16 9.51
N LYS A 312 -17.15 -20.77 8.75
CA LYS A 312 -17.13 -20.83 7.27
C LYS A 312 -16.07 -19.94 6.63
N LEU A 313 -15.71 -18.83 7.28
CA LEU A 313 -14.70 -17.85 6.85
C LEU A 313 -13.34 -18.02 7.56
N GLY A 314 -13.14 -19.11 8.30
CA GLY A 314 -11.95 -19.37 9.12
C GLY A 314 -10.71 -19.79 8.34
N TYR A 315 -10.44 -19.19 7.17
CA TYR A 315 -9.33 -19.54 6.28
C TYR A 315 -8.52 -18.31 5.82
N PRO A 316 -7.22 -18.46 5.51
CA PRO A 316 -6.36 -19.58 5.91
C PRO A 316 -6.11 -19.59 7.42
N LYS A 317 -6.48 -18.50 8.11
CA LYS A 317 -6.46 -18.34 9.57
C LYS A 317 -7.89 -18.20 10.09
N PRO A 318 -8.17 -18.59 11.34
CA PRO A 318 -9.46 -18.34 11.98
C PRO A 318 -9.92 -16.89 11.80
N LEU A 319 -11.23 -16.68 11.67
CA LEU A 319 -11.78 -15.34 11.63
C LEU A 319 -11.73 -14.73 13.04
N GLU A 320 -11.15 -13.55 13.17
CA GLU A 320 -11.00 -12.84 14.44
C GLU A 320 -11.60 -11.43 14.35
N PRO A 321 -12.05 -10.83 15.48
CA PRO A 321 -12.37 -9.41 15.51
C PRO A 321 -11.23 -8.56 14.94
N GLY A 322 -11.55 -7.64 14.03
CA GLY A 322 -10.60 -6.83 13.27
C GLY A 322 -10.27 -7.34 11.86
N ASP A 323 -10.60 -8.59 11.53
CA ASP A 323 -10.49 -9.09 10.15
C ASP A 323 -11.48 -8.36 9.24
N LYS A 324 -11.02 -7.99 8.03
CA LYS A 324 -11.83 -7.28 7.05
C LYS A 324 -12.61 -8.24 6.15
N LEU A 325 -13.91 -8.00 6.04
CA LEU A 325 -14.81 -8.66 5.11
C LEU A 325 -15.32 -7.66 4.07
N SER A 326 -15.74 -8.20 2.92
CA SER A 326 -16.45 -7.41 1.92
C SER A 326 -17.36 -8.26 1.05
N ASN A 327 -18.25 -7.61 0.30
CA ASN A 327 -19.05 -8.25 -0.73
C ASN A 327 -18.80 -7.63 -2.12
N ARG A 328 -19.51 -8.14 -3.11
CA ARG A 328 -19.36 -7.72 -4.52
C ARG A 328 -19.87 -6.30 -4.81
N HIS A 329 -20.59 -5.68 -3.88
CA HIS A 329 -21.21 -4.35 -4.04
C HIS A 329 -20.39 -3.22 -3.40
N GLY A 330 -19.17 -3.50 -2.94
CA GLY A 330 -18.30 -2.50 -2.32
C GLY A 330 -18.66 -2.18 -0.87
N SER A 331 -19.50 -2.99 -0.24
CA SER A 331 -19.67 -2.98 1.21
C SER A 331 -18.49 -3.69 1.84
N LYS A 332 -17.78 -2.97 2.71
CA LYS A 332 -16.59 -3.42 3.44
C LYS A 332 -16.78 -3.12 4.90
N GLY A 333 -16.15 -3.91 5.75
CA GLY A 333 -16.25 -3.75 7.18
C GLY A 333 -15.36 -4.71 7.94
N ILE A 334 -14.96 -4.35 9.15
CA ILE A 334 -14.28 -5.28 10.06
C ILE A 334 -15.29 -6.11 10.84
N VAL A 335 -14.90 -7.33 11.18
CA VAL A 335 -15.59 -8.12 12.20
C VAL A 335 -15.42 -7.41 13.55
N SER A 336 -16.49 -6.88 14.12
CA SER A 336 -16.45 -6.21 15.43
C SER A 336 -16.62 -7.21 16.56
N ARG A 337 -17.57 -8.14 16.39
CA ARG A 337 -17.94 -9.15 17.37
C ARG A 337 -18.39 -10.43 16.66
N ILE A 338 -18.00 -11.55 17.24
CA ILE A 338 -18.47 -12.88 16.89
C ILE A 338 -19.43 -13.32 17.99
N LEU A 339 -20.69 -13.59 17.64
CA LEU A 339 -21.73 -14.00 18.59
C LEU A 339 -22.09 -15.48 18.40
N PRO A 340 -22.46 -16.20 19.48
CA PRO A 340 -23.08 -17.51 19.35
C PRO A 340 -24.34 -17.43 18.48
N ASP A 341 -24.61 -18.48 17.69
CA ASP A 341 -25.75 -18.47 16.76
C ASP A 341 -27.09 -18.23 17.49
N GLU A 342 -27.21 -18.71 18.73
CA GLU A 342 -28.39 -18.53 19.58
C GLU A 342 -28.66 -17.08 19.99
N GLN A 343 -27.64 -16.21 19.96
CA GLN A 343 -27.76 -14.79 20.28
C GLN A 343 -28.07 -13.94 19.04
N MET A 344 -27.90 -14.50 17.83
CA MET A 344 -28.22 -13.80 16.59
C MET A 344 -29.74 -13.63 16.44
N PRO A 345 -30.21 -12.63 15.70
CA PRO A 345 -31.60 -12.58 15.25
C PRO A 345 -32.00 -13.81 14.43
N HIS A 346 -33.22 -14.30 14.62
CA HIS A 346 -33.75 -15.46 13.91
C HIS A 346 -34.90 -15.04 12.97
N LEU A 347 -34.92 -15.65 11.79
CA LEU A 347 -36.07 -15.64 10.89
C LEU A 347 -37.29 -16.33 11.52
N PRO A 348 -38.51 -16.12 10.99
CA PRO A 348 -39.72 -16.77 11.50
C PRO A 348 -39.68 -18.31 11.50
N ASP A 349 -38.85 -18.92 10.65
CA ASP A 349 -38.64 -20.37 10.59
C ASP A 349 -37.62 -20.89 11.63
N GLY A 350 -37.03 -20.00 12.43
CA GLY A 350 -36.02 -20.33 13.43
C GLY A 350 -34.59 -20.39 12.90
N THR A 351 -34.33 -19.96 11.65
CA THR A 351 -32.97 -19.86 11.11
C THR A 351 -32.28 -18.61 11.68
N ALA A 352 -31.12 -18.79 12.32
CA ALA A 352 -30.29 -17.68 12.78
C ALA A 352 -29.64 -16.95 11.60
N VAL A 353 -29.61 -15.61 11.65
CA VAL A 353 -28.85 -14.80 10.68
C VAL A 353 -27.36 -14.94 10.95
N GLU A 354 -26.56 -14.88 9.89
CA GLU A 354 -25.13 -15.16 9.93
C GLU A 354 -24.29 -13.90 10.00
N ILE A 355 -24.77 -12.81 9.41
CA ILE A 355 -24.12 -11.51 9.42
C ILE A 355 -25.16 -10.41 9.57
N ILE A 356 -24.84 -9.43 10.40
CA ILE A 356 -25.65 -8.23 10.60
C ILE A 356 -24.85 -7.04 10.09
N CYS A 357 -25.45 -6.28 9.19
CA CYS A 357 -24.89 -5.03 8.69
C CYS A 357 -25.90 -3.89 8.82
N SER A 358 -25.39 -2.68 9.04
CA SER A 358 -26.21 -1.48 9.12
C SER A 358 -26.88 -1.18 7.78
N PHE A 359 -28.21 -1.02 7.79
CA PHE A 359 -28.94 -0.47 6.64
C PHE A 359 -28.50 0.98 6.33
N MET A 360 -27.92 1.68 7.32
CA MET A 360 -27.45 3.04 7.13
C MET A 360 -26.31 3.11 6.10
N GLY A 361 -25.48 2.08 6.01
CA GLY A 361 -24.49 1.96 4.94
C GLY A 361 -25.11 1.90 3.54
N CYS A 362 -26.22 1.16 3.36
CA CYS A 362 -26.85 0.99 2.05
C CYS A 362 -27.47 2.27 1.49
N HIS A 363 -28.18 3.04 2.32
CA HIS A 363 -28.86 4.26 1.82
C HIS A 363 -27.89 5.43 1.58
N THR A 364 -26.88 5.63 2.43
CA THR A 364 -25.91 6.73 2.26
C THR A 364 -25.03 6.54 1.03
N ARG A 365 -24.78 5.27 0.66
CA ARG A 365 -23.83 4.89 -0.39
C ARG A 365 -24.49 4.36 -1.66
N LEU A 366 -25.82 4.29 -1.68
CA LEU A 366 -26.65 3.95 -2.84
C LEU A 366 -26.25 2.62 -3.52
N HIS A 367 -25.91 1.58 -2.76
CA HIS A 367 -25.59 0.23 -3.29
C HIS A 367 -26.78 -0.74 -3.14
N PHE A 368 -27.92 -0.40 -3.73
CA PHE A 368 -29.16 -1.19 -3.57
C PHE A 368 -29.11 -2.55 -4.29
N GLY A 369 -28.14 -2.77 -5.18
CA GLY A 369 -27.86 -4.08 -5.78
C GLY A 369 -27.64 -5.18 -4.73
N GLN A 370 -27.07 -4.84 -3.57
CA GLN A 370 -26.86 -5.79 -2.47
C GLN A 370 -28.19 -6.30 -1.87
N LEU A 371 -29.18 -5.42 -1.74
CA LEU A 371 -30.51 -5.80 -1.24
C LEU A 371 -31.21 -6.71 -2.25
N LEU A 372 -31.08 -6.42 -3.54
CA LEU A 372 -31.65 -7.25 -4.60
C LEU A 372 -30.98 -8.63 -4.67
N GLU A 373 -29.65 -8.68 -4.49
CA GLU A 373 -28.92 -9.95 -4.33
C GLU A 373 -29.47 -10.76 -3.15
N ALA A 374 -29.68 -10.13 -1.99
CA ALA A 374 -30.22 -10.81 -0.81
C ALA A 374 -31.60 -11.45 -1.09
N LEU A 375 -32.51 -10.71 -1.74
CA LEU A 375 -33.84 -11.19 -2.09
C LEU A 375 -33.78 -12.35 -3.10
N LEU A 376 -33.01 -12.17 -4.17
CA LEU A 376 -32.87 -13.20 -5.20
C LEU A 376 -32.13 -14.44 -4.69
N GLY A 377 -31.23 -14.27 -3.72
CA GLY A 377 -30.58 -15.35 -3.00
C GLY A 377 -31.57 -16.19 -2.16
N ARG A 378 -32.63 -15.59 -1.61
CA ARG A 378 -33.71 -16.37 -0.97
C ARG A 378 -34.47 -17.23 -1.97
N ILE A 379 -34.82 -16.66 -3.12
CA ILE A 379 -35.50 -17.38 -4.20
C ILE A 379 -34.63 -18.55 -4.67
N ALA A 380 -33.37 -18.30 -5.01
CA ALA A 380 -32.41 -19.32 -5.44
C ALA A 380 -32.26 -20.46 -4.44
N ARG A 381 -32.25 -20.15 -3.13
CA ARG A 381 -32.17 -21.14 -2.06
C ARG A 381 -33.39 -22.04 -1.99
N ILE A 382 -34.60 -21.49 -2.16
CA ILE A 382 -35.87 -22.25 -2.13
C ILE A 382 -36.01 -23.10 -3.39
N GLU A 383 -35.68 -22.55 -4.55
CA GLU A 383 -35.75 -23.27 -5.83
C GLU A 383 -34.65 -24.33 -5.99
N GLY A 384 -33.57 -24.25 -5.21
CA GLY A 384 -32.44 -25.18 -5.26
C GLY A 384 -31.55 -25.02 -6.49
N LYS A 385 -31.59 -23.85 -7.16
CA LYS A 385 -30.77 -23.52 -8.34
C LYS A 385 -30.26 -22.08 -8.25
N PRO A 386 -29.08 -21.75 -8.80
CA PRO A 386 -28.60 -20.37 -8.85
C PRO A 386 -29.54 -19.48 -9.66
N ALA A 387 -29.75 -18.26 -9.18
CA ALA A 387 -30.42 -17.21 -9.93
C ALA A 387 -29.40 -16.40 -10.74
N VAL A 388 -29.84 -15.84 -11.87
CA VAL A 388 -28.95 -15.11 -12.79
C VAL A 388 -29.42 -13.66 -12.91
N ALA A 389 -28.50 -12.72 -12.64
CA ALA A 389 -28.69 -11.28 -12.72
C ALA A 389 -27.49 -10.64 -13.47
N PRO A 390 -27.46 -10.73 -14.82
CA PRO A 390 -26.38 -10.16 -15.62
C PRO A 390 -26.42 -8.62 -15.59
N PRO A 391 -25.26 -7.94 -15.74
CA PRO A 391 -25.20 -6.49 -15.89
C PRO A 391 -26.16 -5.96 -16.96
N PHE A 392 -27.00 -4.98 -16.60
CA PHE A 392 -28.02 -4.36 -17.47
C PHE A 392 -29.12 -5.29 -18.02
N ALA A 393 -29.13 -6.56 -17.62
CA ALA A 393 -30.14 -7.54 -18.00
C ALA A 393 -30.68 -8.29 -16.78
N ALA A 394 -30.56 -7.69 -15.59
CA ALA A 394 -31.03 -8.28 -14.35
C ALA A 394 -32.58 -8.33 -14.31
N PRO A 395 -33.18 -9.29 -13.59
CA PRO A 395 -34.63 -9.38 -13.45
C PRO A 395 -35.24 -8.07 -12.91
N PRO A 396 -36.31 -7.54 -13.52
CA PRO A 396 -36.95 -6.33 -13.04
C PRO A 396 -37.60 -6.55 -11.67
N ARG A 397 -37.75 -5.46 -10.89
CA ARG A 397 -38.25 -5.51 -9.51
C ARG A 397 -39.60 -6.21 -9.37
N ASP A 398 -40.52 -5.99 -10.30
CA ASP A 398 -41.87 -6.59 -10.25
C ASP A 398 -41.83 -8.10 -10.51
N GLU A 399 -40.86 -8.58 -11.28
CA GLU A 399 -40.61 -10.01 -11.44
C GLU A 399 -40.05 -10.62 -10.15
N ILE A 400 -39.08 -9.96 -9.51
CA ILE A 400 -38.54 -10.41 -8.21
C ILE A 400 -39.65 -10.48 -7.17
N ARG A 401 -40.52 -9.47 -7.08
CA ARG A 401 -41.68 -9.46 -6.17
C ARG A 401 -42.63 -10.63 -6.42
N ARG A 402 -42.95 -10.91 -7.69
CA ARG A 402 -43.79 -12.06 -8.05
C ARG A 402 -43.13 -13.38 -7.64
N GLN A 403 -41.85 -13.56 -7.94
CA GLN A 403 -41.10 -14.77 -7.56
C GLN A 403 -41.03 -14.94 -6.02
N LEU A 404 -40.87 -13.86 -5.25
CA LEU A 404 -40.94 -13.93 -3.78
C LEU A 404 -42.27 -14.54 -3.32
N VAL A 405 -43.40 -14.05 -3.85
CA VAL A 405 -44.74 -14.57 -3.52
C VAL A 405 -44.90 -16.03 -3.95
N GLU A 406 -44.42 -16.40 -5.14
CA GLU A 406 -44.43 -17.78 -5.65
C GLU A 406 -43.61 -18.73 -4.76
N CYS A 407 -42.52 -18.25 -4.17
CA CYS A 407 -41.72 -18.97 -3.18
C CYS A 407 -42.28 -18.93 -1.75
N GLY A 408 -43.46 -18.36 -1.53
CA GLY A 408 -44.08 -18.26 -0.20
C GLY A 408 -43.43 -17.23 0.73
N LEU A 409 -42.71 -16.25 0.16
CA LEU A 409 -42.06 -15.15 0.88
C LEU A 409 -42.91 -13.88 0.83
N PRO A 410 -42.74 -12.94 1.78
CA PRO A 410 -43.38 -11.63 1.70
C PRO A 410 -43.01 -10.89 0.42
N GLU A 411 -43.99 -10.29 -0.26
CA GLU A 411 -43.78 -9.51 -1.49
C GLU A 411 -42.77 -8.35 -1.27
N SER A 412 -42.75 -7.78 -0.06
CA SER A 412 -41.80 -6.74 0.33
C SER A 412 -40.36 -7.23 0.42
N GLY A 413 -40.14 -8.54 0.53
CA GLY A 413 -38.85 -9.15 0.83
C GLY A 413 -38.36 -8.95 2.27
N MET A 414 -39.18 -8.34 3.13
CA MET A 414 -38.85 -8.03 4.52
C MET A 414 -39.53 -8.98 5.50
N GLU A 415 -38.82 -9.35 6.56
CA GLU A 415 -39.28 -10.27 7.60
C GLU A 415 -39.18 -9.62 8.98
N THR A 416 -40.03 -10.05 9.92
CA THR A 416 -39.88 -9.68 11.33
C THR A 416 -38.96 -10.67 12.04
N LEU A 417 -37.77 -10.21 12.41
CA LEU A 417 -36.78 -11.00 13.14
C LEU A 417 -37.12 -11.12 14.63
N THR A 418 -36.69 -12.23 15.25
CA THR A 418 -36.81 -12.49 16.69
C THR A 418 -35.42 -12.52 17.33
N LEU A 419 -35.24 -11.86 18.47
CA LEU A 419 -33.98 -11.89 19.23
C LEU A 419 -33.77 -13.29 19.84
N GLY A 420 -32.74 -14.00 19.39
CA GLY A 420 -32.56 -15.42 19.70
C GLY A 420 -33.77 -16.29 19.29
N ARG A 421 -33.88 -17.49 19.86
CA ARG A 421 -34.93 -18.46 19.47
C ARG A 421 -36.35 -18.10 19.95
N SER A 422 -36.49 -17.33 21.04
CA SER A 422 -37.78 -17.05 21.68
C SER A 422 -37.87 -15.68 22.37
N GLY A 423 -36.94 -14.77 22.07
CA GLY A 423 -36.92 -13.43 22.65
C GLY A 423 -37.93 -12.47 22.01
N ALA A 424 -37.68 -11.17 22.19
CA ALA A 424 -38.54 -10.13 21.64
C ALA A 424 -38.40 -10.05 20.11
N LYS A 425 -39.52 -9.77 19.43
CA LYS A 425 -39.49 -9.43 18.00
C LYS A 425 -38.92 -8.03 17.80
N LEU A 426 -38.14 -7.85 16.75
CA LEU A 426 -37.72 -6.50 16.33
C LEU A 426 -38.96 -5.67 15.95
N ALA A 427 -38.95 -4.40 16.33
CA ALA A 427 -40.10 -3.51 16.17
C ALA A 427 -40.48 -3.23 14.70
N ARG A 428 -39.52 -3.36 13.78
CA ARG A 428 -39.72 -3.16 12.34
C ARG A 428 -39.23 -4.37 11.56
N PRO A 429 -39.94 -4.79 10.50
CA PRO A 429 -39.44 -5.81 9.59
C PRO A 429 -38.23 -5.25 8.83
N SER A 430 -37.35 -6.15 8.38
CA SER A 430 -36.12 -5.78 7.69
C SER A 430 -35.81 -6.76 6.56
N THR A 431 -35.06 -6.31 5.56
CA THR A 431 -34.58 -7.19 4.50
C THR A 431 -33.58 -8.18 5.09
N VAL A 432 -33.76 -9.46 4.78
CA VAL A 432 -32.86 -10.53 5.17
C VAL A 432 -32.72 -11.46 3.98
N GLY A 433 -31.50 -11.89 3.65
CA GLY A 433 -31.29 -12.79 2.52
C GLY A 433 -29.83 -13.17 2.32
N TRP A 434 -29.57 -14.10 1.40
CA TRP A 434 -28.23 -14.62 1.17
C TRP A 434 -27.44 -13.68 0.27
N VAL A 435 -26.29 -13.21 0.76
CA VAL A 435 -25.35 -12.34 0.03
C VAL A 435 -23.99 -13.02 -0.03
N TYR A 436 -23.26 -12.85 -1.13
CA TYR A 436 -21.94 -13.43 -1.29
C TYR A 436 -20.83 -12.53 -0.69
N TRP A 437 -20.22 -12.99 0.40
CA TRP A 437 -19.18 -12.28 1.16
C TRP A 437 -17.83 -12.99 1.08
N GLY A 438 -16.74 -12.23 0.98
CA GLY A 438 -15.38 -12.75 1.03
C GLY A 438 -14.57 -12.17 2.19
N LYS A 439 -13.69 -13.01 2.76
CA LYS A 439 -12.62 -12.58 3.67
C LYS A 439 -11.45 -12.05 2.86
N THR A 440 -10.99 -10.84 3.17
CA THR A 440 -9.84 -10.26 2.45
C THR A 440 -8.52 -10.67 3.10
N ASP A 441 -7.41 -10.47 2.39
CA ASP A 441 -6.04 -10.63 2.89
C ASP A 441 -5.65 -9.67 4.04
N HIS A 442 -6.55 -8.77 4.41
CA HIS A 442 -6.37 -7.82 5.50
C HIS A 442 -6.78 -8.41 6.85
N CYS A 443 -6.02 -9.40 7.32
CA CYS A 443 -6.22 -10.03 8.61
C CYS A 443 -5.59 -9.20 9.75
N VAL A 444 -6.26 -9.11 10.90
CA VAL A 444 -5.74 -8.37 12.07
C VAL A 444 -4.42 -8.96 12.57
N ALA A 445 -4.28 -10.28 12.46
CA ALA A 445 -3.08 -11.02 12.88
C ALA A 445 -1.81 -10.56 12.16
N ASP A 446 -1.93 -10.04 10.94
CA ASP A 446 -0.79 -9.55 10.14
C ASP A 446 -0.56 -8.04 10.31
N LYS A 447 -1.47 -7.36 11.02
CA LYS A 447 -1.44 -5.90 11.24
C LYS A 447 -0.93 -5.50 12.61
N ILE A 448 -1.14 -6.33 13.64
CA ILE A 448 -0.73 -6.01 15.01
C ILE A 448 0.80 -5.99 15.15
N HIS A 449 1.35 -4.89 15.69
CA HIS A 449 2.76 -4.80 16.07
C HIS A 449 2.98 -3.77 17.20
N ALA A 450 4.06 -3.95 17.97
CA ALA A 450 4.48 -3.02 19.00
C ALA A 450 6.00 -3.03 19.18
N HIS A 451 6.55 -1.88 19.55
CA HIS A 451 7.98 -1.65 19.70
C HIS A 451 8.26 -0.72 20.89
N ALA A 452 8.99 -1.22 21.88
CA ALA A 452 9.51 -0.43 23.00
C ALA A 452 11.04 -0.28 22.96
N CYS A 453 11.74 -1.12 22.19
CA CYS A 453 13.17 -1.09 21.96
C CYS A 453 13.51 -1.49 20.51
N GLY A 454 14.77 -1.27 20.11
CA GLY A 454 15.28 -1.65 18.78
C GLY A 454 15.19 -0.52 17.74
N LEU A 455 15.38 -0.89 16.46
CA LEU A 455 15.40 0.04 15.32
C LEU A 455 14.06 0.13 14.56
N ARG A 456 13.07 -0.70 14.92
CA ARG A 456 11.72 -0.67 14.34
C ARG A 456 10.78 0.05 15.30
N ALA A 457 9.89 0.86 14.76
CA ALA A 457 8.93 1.67 15.52
C ALA A 457 7.84 2.22 14.58
N ASN A 458 6.86 2.94 15.12
CA ASN A 458 5.91 3.71 14.32
C ASN A 458 6.47 5.10 14.02
N ARG A 459 6.21 5.60 12.81
CA ARG A 459 6.69 6.90 12.34
C ARG A 459 5.75 8.03 12.79
N GLN A 460 6.30 9.15 13.23
CA GLN A 460 5.59 10.43 13.39
C GLN A 460 6.30 11.50 12.57
N GLY A 461 5.60 12.05 11.58
CA GLY A 461 6.13 13.03 10.65
C GLY A 461 5.70 14.46 10.96
N HIS A 462 5.84 15.33 9.95
CA HIS A 462 5.61 16.76 10.10
C HIS A 462 4.15 17.10 10.46
N THR A 463 3.18 16.40 9.88
CA THR A 463 1.76 16.60 10.18
C THR A 463 1.44 16.27 11.63
N GLU A 464 2.07 15.23 12.18
CA GLU A 464 1.93 14.85 13.59
C GLU A 464 2.55 15.90 14.50
N TYR A 465 3.75 16.40 14.16
CA TYR A 465 4.38 17.50 14.89
C TYR A 465 3.48 18.74 14.96
N VAL A 466 2.96 19.19 13.80
CA VAL A 466 2.09 20.37 13.73
C VAL A 466 0.84 20.14 14.57
N ASN A 467 0.20 18.98 14.43
CA ASN A 467 -0.99 18.64 15.20
C ASN A 467 -0.74 18.66 16.72
N LEU A 468 0.32 18.01 17.19
CA LEU A 468 0.68 18.02 18.61
C LEU A 468 0.99 19.44 19.11
N ARG A 469 1.62 20.28 18.27
CA ARG A 469 1.97 21.66 18.61
C ARG A 469 0.72 22.52 18.76
N GLU A 470 -0.25 22.41 17.85
CA GLU A 470 -1.52 23.14 17.94
C GLU A 470 -2.30 22.73 19.20
N ASN A 471 -2.21 21.45 19.60
CA ASN A 471 -2.74 20.95 20.87
C ASN A 471 -1.87 21.31 22.10
N ARG A 472 -0.81 22.10 21.92
CA ARG A 472 0.12 22.52 22.99
C ARG A 472 0.79 21.34 23.71
N ALA A 473 0.96 20.21 23.03
CA ALA A 473 1.59 19.00 23.55
C ALA A 473 3.12 19.02 23.36
N TYR A 474 3.78 20.00 23.97
CA TYR A 474 5.22 20.25 23.82
C TYR A 474 6.10 19.19 24.48
N GLU A 475 5.75 18.68 25.64
CA GLU A 475 6.48 17.60 26.31
C GLU A 475 6.37 16.30 25.52
N THR A 476 5.21 16.02 24.94
CA THR A 476 4.98 14.89 24.03
C THR A 476 5.85 15.01 22.78
N ILE A 477 5.91 16.20 22.16
CA ILE A 477 6.82 16.48 21.05
C ILE A 477 8.28 16.24 21.47
N ARG A 478 8.68 16.78 22.62
CA ARG A 478 10.05 16.62 23.12
C ARG A 478 10.39 15.14 23.30
N GLU A 479 9.51 14.36 23.93
CA GLU A 479 9.69 12.91 24.09
C GLU A 479 9.81 12.19 22.75
N THR A 480 8.90 12.46 21.81
CA THR A 480 8.86 11.84 20.48
C THR A 480 10.18 12.05 19.72
N TYR A 481 10.64 13.29 19.60
CA TYR A 481 11.78 13.64 18.74
C TYR A 481 13.14 13.62 19.48
N HIS A 482 13.17 13.34 20.79
CA HIS A 482 14.40 13.18 21.56
C HIS A 482 14.47 11.82 22.24
N LEU A 483 13.71 11.62 23.32
CA LEU A 483 13.90 10.49 24.22
C LEU A 483 13.55 9.16 23.54
N ARG A 484 12.40 9.11 22.87
CA ARG A 484 11.83 7.90 22.25
C ARG A 484 12.18 7.73 20.78
N SER A 485 12.90 8.67 20.16
CA SER A 485 13.36 8.50 18.79
C SER A 485 14.38 7.37 18.70
N THR A 486 14.26 6.47 17.72
CA THR A 486 15.27 5.42 17.47
C THR A 486 16.63 6.00 17.06
N GLU A 487 16.68 7.26 16.66
CA GLU A 487 17.93 7.98 16.34
C GLU A 487 18.68 8.42 17.60
N ASN A 488 18.04 8.40 18.77
CA ASN A 488 18.72 8.66 20.03
C ASN A 488 19.65 7.47 20.35
N PRO A 489 20.97 7.68 20.52
CA PRO A 489 21.91 6.61 20.85
C PRO A 489 21.55 5.86 22.14
N GLU A 490 20.91 6.54 23.09
CA GLU A 490 20.47 5.95 24.35
C GLU A 490 19.10 5.24 24.25
N ALA A 491 18.41 5.29 23.10
CA ALA A 491 17.11 4.63 22.95
C ALA A 491 17.20 3.10 23.11
N GLN A 492 18.36 2.51 22.83
CA GLN A 492 18.55 1.05 22.90
C GLN A 492 18.42 0.51 24.33
N ASN A 493 18.84 1.27 25.34
CA ASN A 493 18.75 0.88 26.76
C ASN A 493 17.56 1.53 27.48
N LEU A 494 16.67 2.20 26.75
CA LEU A 494 15.55 2.95 27.33
C LEU A 494 14.59 2.06 28.12
N CYS A 495 14.37 0.82 27.67
CA CYS A 495 13.58 -0.16 28.42
C CYS A 495 14.20 -0.52 29.78
N ASP A 496 15.52 -0.74 29.83
CA ASP A 496 16.22 -1.07 31.08
C ASP A 496 16.21 0.12 32.03
N ARG A 497 16.51 1.32 31.53
CA ARG A 497 16.46 2.56 32.32
C ARG A 497 15.08 2.83 32.91
N LEU A 498 14.03 2.60 32.12
CA LEU A 498 12.65 2.79 32.58
C LEU A 498 12.24 1.74 33.62
N ALA A 499 12.81 0.53 33.55
CA ALA A 499 12.63 -0.51 34.55
C ALA A 499 13.37 -0.22 35.86
N GLU A 500 14.52 0.45 35.81
CA GLU A 500 15.32 0.84 36.98
C GLU A 500 14.74 2.07 37.70
N GLY A 501 14.10 3.00 36.98
CA GLY A 501 13.59 4.22 37.59
C GLY A 501 12.88 5.19 36.64
N PRO A 502 12.53 6.40 37.10
CA PRO A 502 12.07 7.47 36.23
C PRO A 502 13.17 7.89 35.23
N VAL A 503 12.78 8.17 34.00
CA VAL A 503 13.68 8.64 32.95
C VAL A 503 13.59 10.16 32.81
N SER A 504 14.75 10.81 32.70
CA SER A 504 14.84 12.24 32.43
C SER A 504 14.94 12.52 30.92
N MET A 505 14.49 13.72 30.53
CA MET A 505 14.64 14.20 29.17
C MET A 505 16.12 14.45 28.83
N PRO A 506 16.62 14.03 27.65
CA PRO A 506 17.96 14.37 27.20
C PRO A 506 18.11 15.88 26.98
N GLU A 507 19.32 16.40 27.19
CA GLU A 507 19.64 17.78 26.89
C GLU A 507 19.54 18.07 25.38
N PRO A 508 18.99 19.23 24.98
CA PRO A 508 19.02 19.69 23.60
C PRO A 508 20.45 19.74 23.03
N PRO A 509 20.62 19.63 21.71
CA PRO A 509 19.56 19.53 20.70
C PRO A 509 19.14 18.08 20.39
N SER A 510 18.07 17.90 19.63
CA SER A 510 17.55 16.59 19.20
C SER A 510 18.59 15.78 18.40
N PRO A 511 18.47 14.44 18.34
CA PRO A 511 19.28 13.61 17.47
C PRO A 511 19.31 14.10 16.01
N SER A 512 18.15 14.44 15.45
CA SER A 512 18.02 14.97 14.09
C SER A 512 18.78 16.28 13.87
N PHE A 513 18.75 17.19 14.85
CA PHE A 513 19.52 18.43 14.79
C PHE A 513 21.03 18.19 14.95
N ARG A 514 21.45 17.23 15.79
CA ARG A 514 22.87 16.84 15.89
C ARG A 514 23.38 16.25 14.57
N ASP A 515 22.55 15.46 13.88
CA ASP A 515 22.89 14.94 12.55
C ASP A 515 23.03 16.07 11.53
N LEU A 516 22.13 17.05 11.55
CA LEU A 516 22.27 18.28 10.75
C LEU A 516 23.59 19.01 11.05
N GLN A 517 23.92 19.23 12.34
CA GLN A 517 25.18 19.88 12.73
C GLN A 517 26.39 19.10 12.21
N ARG A 518 26.34 17.76 12.24
CA ARG A 518 27.41 16.91 11.71
C ARG A 518 27.56 17.06 10.19
N ARG A 519 26.45 17.01 9.43
CA ARG A 519 26.44 17.16 7.97
C ARG A 519 26.95 18.53 7.53
N LEU A 520 26.49 19.60 8.18
CA LEU A 520 26.96 20.95 7.90
C LEU A 520 28.44 21.13 8.24
N ARG A 521 28.93 20.51 9.32
CA ARG A 521 30.36 20.55 9.67
C ARG A 521 31.25 19.93 8.59
N ILE A 522 30.74 18.91 7.88
CA ILE A 522 31.46 18.27 6.76
C ILE A 522 31.57 19.19 5.55
N ALA A 523 30.56 20.04 5.35
CA ALA A 523 30.58 21.13 4.39
C ALA A 523 31.31 22.38 4.92
N GLY A 524 32.03 22.30 6.04
CA GLY A 524 32.79 23.42 6.60
C GLY A 524 31.93 24.50 7.28
N ILE A 525 30.70 24.17 7.66
CA ILE A 525 29.77 25.07 8.36
C ILE A 525 29.59 24.58 9.81
N GLU A 526 30.06 25.36 10.77
CA GLU A 526 29.87 25.09 12.19
C GLU A 526 28.61 25.81 12.70
N LEU A 527 27.65 25.01 13.15
CA LEU A 527 26.46 25.47 13.87
C LEU A 527 26.68 25.44 15.38
N LEU A 528 26.54 26.59 16.04
CA LEU A 528 26.65 26.73 17.50
C LEU A 528 25.30 27.14 18.07
N LEU A 529 24.77 26.34 18.98
CA LEU A 529 23.55 26.64 19.73
C LEU A 529 23.93 27.16 21.12
N SER A 530 23.47 28.36 21.48
CA SER A 530 23.68 28.96 22.80
C SER A 530 22.36 29.56 23.30
N GLY A 531 21.72 28.87 24.26
CA GLY A 531 20.36 29.21 24.67
C GLY A 531 19.39 29.12 23.49
N GLN A 532 18.73 30.22 23.16
CA GLN A 532 17.82 30.34 22.00
C GLN A 532 18.52 30.88 20.73
N ALA A 533 19.81 31.20 20.80
CA ALA A 533 20.55 31.73 19.66
C ALA A 533 21.25 30.62 18.87
N LEU A 534 21.08 30.65 17.54
CA LEU A 534 21.82 29.82 16.59
C LEU A 534 22.82 30.69 15.83
N THR A 535 24.10 30.38 15.97
CA THR A 535 25.19 31.07 15.25
C THR A 535 25.81 30.11 14.24
N CYS A 536 25.96 30.57 13.00
CA CYS A 536 26.64 29.83 11.93
C CYS A 536 28.00 30.49 11.65
N ARG A 537 29.06 29.70 11.53
CA ARG A 537 30.35 30.22 11.06
C ARG A 537 31.07 29.21 10.17
N PHE A 538 31.87 29.71 9.24
CA PHE A 538 32.74 28.85 8.46
C PHE A 538 33.89 28.33 9.33
N ARG A 539 34.17 27.04 9.21
CA ARG A 539 35.31 26.36 9.85
C ARG A 539 35.69 25.18 8.97
N GLU A 540 36.95 25.08 8.57
CA GLU A 540 37.40 23.92 7.77
C GLU A 540 37.02 22.60 8.47
N PRO A 541 36.56 21.58 7.73
CA PRO A 541 36.14 20.31 8.32
C PRO A 541 37.26 19.71 9.19
N ALA A 542 36.90 19.24 10.38
CA ALA A 542 37.84 18.51 11.24
C ALA A 542 38.10 17.10 10.67
N GLU A 543 39.26 16.51 10.95
CA GLU A 543 39.62 15.16 10.49
C GLU A 543 38.53 14.13 10.86
N PRO A 544 38.19 13.20 9.95
CA PRO A 544 38.85 12.88 8.67
C PRO A 544 38.35 13.71 7.46
N VAL A 545 39.29 14.17 6.63
CA VAL A 545 39.06 14.96 5.41
C VAL A 545 39.73 14.33 4.18
N LEU A 546 39.22 14.63 2.99
CA LEU A 546 39.84 14.30 1.70
C LEU A 546 40.49 15.56 1.11
N PRO A 547 41.81 15.58 0.90
CA PRO A 547 42.47 16.62 0.11
C PRO A 547 42.04 16.55 -1.36
N LEU A 548 41.64 17.69 -1.91
CA LEU A 548 41.27 17.79 -3.32
C LEU A 548 42.51 18.01 -4.18
N ALA A 549 42.54 17.38 -5.35
CA ALA A 549 43.58 17.48 -6.36
C ALA A 549 43.80 18.91 -6.86
N SER A 550 42.77 19.74 -6.80
CA SER A 550 42.78 21.14 -7.19
C SER A 550 41.80 21.93 -6.29
N PRO A 551 42.05 23.21 -6.02
CA PRO A 551 41.07 24.06 -5.32
C PRO A 551 39.77 24.17 -6.12
N ILE A 552 38.64 23.95 -5.45
CA ILE A 552 37.30 24.05 -6.04
C ILE A 552 36.54 25.18 -5.33
N PRO A 553 35.73 26.00 -6.03
CA PRO A 553 34.80 26.93 -5.37
C PRO A 553 33.90 26.20 -4.36
N HIS A 554 33.63 26.82 -3.21
CA HIS A 554 32.74 26.23 -2.21
C HIS A 554 31.30 26.23 -2.74
N PRO A 555 30.58 25.09 -2.81
CA PRO A 555 29.25 25.02 -3.42
C PRO A 555 28.21 25.95 -2.78
N TRP A 556 28.27 26.17 -1.46
CA TRP A 556 27.29 26.99 -0.72
C TRP A 556 27.76 28.37 -0.23
N ILE A 557 29.04 28.73 -0.40
CA ILE A 557 29.58 29.97 0.15
C ILE A 557 30.31 30.71 -0.95
N GLU A 558 29.72 31.82 -1.38
CA GLU A 558 30.30 32.69 -2.40
C GLU A 558 31.71 33.16 -2.01
N ASP A 559 32.56 33.34 -3.01
CA ASP A 559 33.94 33.84 -2.88
C ASP A 559 34.88 33.00 -2.00
N ARG A 560 34.56 31.73 -1.73
CA ARG A 560 35.45 30.79 -1.06
C ARG A 560 35.90 29.65 -1.95
N GLN A 561 37.15 29.21 -1.74
CA GLN A 561 37.66 27.97 -2.31
C GLN A 561 37.92 26.96 -1.19
N ILE A 562 37.61 25.70 -1.47
CA ILE A 562 37.93 24.57 -0.62
C ILE A 562 39.08 23.77 -1.23
N ARG A 563 39.98 23.32 -0.35
CA ARG A 563 41.09 22.42 -0.69
C ARG A 563 40.90 21.04 -0.09
N THR A 564 39.91 20.91 0.78
CA THR A 564 39.55 19.69 1.48
C THR A 564 38.04 19.59 1.54
N VAL A 565 37.52 18.36 1.56
CA VAL A 565 36.12 18.06 1.87
C VAL A 565 36.06 17.10 3.06
N GLY A 566 35.09 17.29 3.96
CA GLY A 566 34.89 16.35 5.05
C GLY A 566 34.44 14.98 4.52
N ARG A 567 34.89 13.91 5.17
CA ARG A 567 34.54 12.54 4.79
C ARG A 567 33.17 12.13 5.37
N PHE A 568 32.28 11.60 4.53
CA PHE A 568 31.02 10.97 4.93
C PHE A 568 30.82 9.68 4.12
N ASP A 569 31.28 8.55 4.66
CA ASP A 569 31.21 7.25 3.96
C ASP A 569 29.78 6.71 3.76
N GLY A 570 28.80 7.27 4.47
CA GLY A 570 27.39 6.88 4.37
C GLY A 570 26.64 7.48 3.18
N LEU A 571 27.30 8.28 2.32
CA LEU A 571 26.71 8.90 1.13
C LEU A 571 27.40 8.36 -0.13
N PRO A 572 26.66 7.75 -1.07
CA PRO A 572 27.22 7.26 -2.33
C PRO A 572 27.97 8.31 -3.13
N GLU A 573 27.50 9.56 -3.11
CA GLU A 573 28.07 10.70 -3.84
C GLU A 573 29.50 11.03 -3.38
N PHE A 574 29.87 10.65 -2.15
CA PHE A 574 31.25 10.75 -1.69
C PHE A 574 32.18 9.83 -2.49
N ALA A 575 31.70 8.67 -2.95
CA ALA A 575 32.48 7.77 -3.80
C ALA A 575 32.76 8.39 -5.17
N ASP A 576 31.81 9.14 -5.73
CA ASP A 576 32.01 9.88 -6.98
C ASP A 576 33.09 10.96 -6.83
N VAL A 577 33.10 11.66 -5.69
CA VAL A 577 34.18 12.60 -5.33
C VAL A 577 35.52 11.88 -5.26
N LEU A 578 35.61 10.72 -4.60
CA LEU A 578 36.85 9.94 -4.51
C LEU A 578 37.37 9.54 -5.90
N VAL A 579 36.50 9.03 -6.76
CA VAL A 579 36.85 8.60 -8.13
C VAL A 579 37.30 9.78 -8.98
N ALA A 580 36.54 10.88 -8.98
CA ALA A 580 36.90 12.08 -9.73
C ALA A 580 38.22 12.70 -9.25
N ASN A 581 38.44 12.72 -7.93
CA ASN A 581 39.63 13.29 -7.30
C ASN A 581 40.88 12.46 -7.62
N ALA A 582 40.82 11.13 -7.45
CA ALA A 582 41.93 10.23 -7.76
C ALA A 582 42.33 10.29 -9.25
N ARG A 583 41.33 10.36 -10.15
CA ARG A 583 41.55 10.53 -11.58
C ARG A 583 42.27 11.84 -11.90
N LEU A 584 41.86 12.96 -11.29
CA LEU A 584 42.51 14.25 -11.52
C LEU A 584 43.95 14.26 -10.99
N LEU A 585 44.21 13.70 -9.80
CA LEU A 585 45.57 13.55 -9.26
C LEU A 585 46.49 12.82 -10.25
N GLN A 586 46.06 11.66 -10.75
CA GLN A 586 46.83 10.87 -11.70
C GLN A 586 47.13 11.64 -13.00
N MET A 587 46.16 12.42 -13.50
CA MET A 587 46.33 13.23 -14.71
C MET A 587 47.33 14.38 -14.52
N ILE A 588 47.35 15.00 -13.33
CA ILE A 588 48.32 16.03 -12.96
C ILE A 588 49.73 15.45 -12.87
N GLU A 589 49.89 14.30 -12.19
CA GLU A 589 51.18 13.64 -12.01
C GLU A 589 51.79 13.14 -13.34
N SER A 590 50.94 12.71 -14.28
CA SER A 590 51.34 12.18 -15.59
C SER A 590 51.56 13.24 -16.68
N GLN A 591 51.51 14.54 -16.34
CA GLN A 591 51.69 15.65 -17.30
C GLN A 591 50.70 15.61 -18.48
N THR A 592 49.46 15.20 -18.22
CA THR A 592 48.39 15.13 -19.23
C THR A 592 48.10 16.52 -19.85
N PRO A 593 47.70 16.62 -21.15
CA PRO A 593 47.37 17.90 -21.78
C PRO A 593 46.37 18.76 -20.99
N GLN A 594 46.64 20.07 -20.92
CA GLN A 594 45.92 21.03 -20.06
C GLN A 594 44.39 21.02 -20.25
N ARG A 595 43.90 20.80 -21.47
CA ARG A 595 42.46 20.72 -21.77
C ARG A 595 41.78 19.55 -21.06
N LEU A 596 42.41 18.37 -21.06
CA LEU A 596 41.85 17.18 -20.40
C LEU A 596 41.90 17.31 -18.87
N VAL A 597 42.93 17.98 -18.34
CA VAL A 597 43.03 18.33 -16.91
C VAL A 597 41.90 19.30 -16.52
N GLN A 598 41.55 20.25 -17.39
CA GLN A 598 40.43 21.16 -17.16
C GLN A 598 39.08 20.39 -17.13
N ASP A 599 38.83 19.51 -18.11
CA ASP A 599 37.62 18.68 -18.13
C ASP A 599 37.49 17.80 -16.88
N ALA A 600 38.61 17.24 -16.39
CA ALA A 600 38.65 16.45 -15.16
C ALA A 600 38.46 17.31 -13.91
N THR A 601 38.95 18.56 -13.91
CA THR A 601 38.68 19.55 -12.85
C THR A 601 37.20 19.90 -12.77
N ASP A 602 36.54 20.08 -13.91
CA ASP A 602 35.11 20.40 -13.95
C ASP A 602 34.25 19.21 -13.50
N ARG A 603 34.67 17.97 -13.81
CA ARG A 603 34.03 16.76 -13.26
C ARG A 603 34.20 16.62 -11.75
N LEU A 604 35.39 16.92 -11.23
CA LEU A 604 35.61 16.95 -9.77
C LEU A 604 34.71 18.01 -9.12
N ARG A 605 34.58 19.18 -9.75
CA ARG A 605 33.65 20.22 -9.27
C ARG A 605 32.21 19.73 -9.21
N ALA A 606 31.70 19.14 -10.31
CA ALA A 606 30.34 18.63 -10.35
C ALA A 606 30.10 17.50 -9.32
N ALA A 607 31.08 16.62 -9.10
CA ALA A 607 31.02 15.59 -8.07
C ALA A 607 30.98 16.19 -6.66
N VAL A 608 31.76 17.24 -6.39
CA VAL A 608 31.76 17.96 -5.12
C VAL A 608 30.44 18.70 -4.90
N GLU A 609 29.89 19.34 -5.93
CA GLU A 609 28.56 19.98 -5.89
C GLU A 609 27.47 18.95 -5.56
N GLY A 610 27.42 17.83 -6.29
CA GLY A 610 26.46 16.74 -6.01
C GLY A 610 26.61 16.15 -4.61
N TYR A 611 27.84 15.98 -4.12
CA TYR A 611 28.09 15.53 -2.75
C TYR A 611 27.60 16.53 -1.70
N PHE A 612 27.80 17.84 -1.92
CA PHE A 612 27.29 18.87 -1.04
C PHE A 612 25.77 18.85 -1.03
N ASP A 613 25.12 18.85 -2.18
CA ASP A 613 23.66 18.76 -2.28
C ASP A 613 23.10 17.52 -1.56
N ALA A 614 23.81 16.38 -1.61
CA ALA A 614 23.45 15.16 -0.87
C ALA A 614 23.67 15.24 0.65
N LEU A 615 24.56 16.10 1.16
CA LEU A 615 24.74 16.30 2.61
C LEU A 615 23.48 16.89 3.24
N VAL A 616 22.79 17.77 2.50
CA VAL A 616 21.64 18.58 2.94
C VAL A 616 20.61 18.55 1.79
N PRO A 617 19.92 17.42 1.58
CA PRO A 617 19.10 17.22 0.39
C PRO A 617 17.93 18.21 0.34
N GLY A 618 17.78 18.88 -0.81
CA GLY A 618 16.68 19.80 -1.10
C GLY A 618 15.39 19.13 -1.58
N GLU A 619 15.45 17.83 -1.92
CA GLU A 619 14.34 17.01 -2.41
C GLU A 619 14.12 15.79 -1.48
N ASP A 620 13.00 15.08 -1.63
CA ASP A 620 12.80 13.85 -0.88
C ASP A 620 13.66 12.69 -1.39
N ARG A 621 13.75 11.63 -0.58
CA ARG A 621 14.43 10.37 -0.96
C ARG A 621 13.81 9.71 -2.20
N GLU A 622 12.67 10.19 -2.70
CA GLU A 622 11.97 9.67 -3.86
C GLU A 622 12.20 10.52 -5.12
N GLY A 623 13.06 11.55 -5.06
CA GLY A 623 13.39 12.42 -6.19
C GLY A 623 12.21 13.28 -6.68
N LYS A 624 11.22 13.54 -5.82
CA LYS A 624 10.08 14.39 -6.17
C LYS A 624 10.46 15.86 -5.99
N ASP A 625 10.38 16.61 -7.08
CA ASP A 625 10.49 18.06 -7.06
C ASP A 625 9.26 18.66 -6.35
N TRP A 626 9.48 19.10 -5.12
CA TRP A 626 8.47 19.72 -4.26
C TRP A 626 7.91 21.03 -4.83
N ARG A 627 8.61 21.64 -5.82
CA ARG A 627 8.15 22.84 -6.54
C ARG A 627 6.92 22.59 -7.42
N LEU A 628 6.58 21.32 -7.69
CA LEU A 628 5.43 20.92 -8.50
C LEU A 628 4.14 20.68 -7.69
N TRP A 629 4.18 20.80 -6.35
CA TRP A 629 3.00 20.66 -5.48
C TRP A 629 2.34 22.03 -5.21
N PRO A 630 1.00 22.16 -5.18
CA PRO A 630 0.31 23.44 -5.27
C PRO A 630 0.37 24.37 -4.04
N HIS A 631 1.22 24.09 -3.05
CA HIS A 631 1.40 24.95 -1.86
C HIS A 631 2.87 25.35 -1.64
N PRO A 632 3.29 26.55 -2.11
CA PRO A 632 4.68 26.99 -2.06
C PRO A 632 5.23 27.32 -0.65
N ASP A 633 4.35 27.50 0.34
CA ASP A 633 4.78 27.91 1.71
C ASP A 633 4.99 26.73 2.68
N PHE A 634 4.52 25.52 2.35
CA PHE A 634 4.49 24.40 3.31
C PHE A 634 5.81 23.60 3.38
N TYR A 635 6.69 23.72 2.37
CA TYR A 635 7.81 22.79 2.16
C TYR A 635 9.19 23.45 2.10
N ARG A 636 9.30 24.73 2.49
CA ARG A 636 10.54 25.53 2.46
C ARG A 636 11.67 25.06 3.41
N TYR A 637 11.53 23.89 4.06
CA TYR A 637 12.43 23.38 5.10
C TYR A 637 12.86 21.92 4.86
N ALA A 638 13.49 21.65 3.71
CA ALA A 638 13.79 20.28 3.24
C ALA A 638 14.76 19.44 4.12
N VAL A 639 15.48 20.06 5.06
CA VAL A 639 16.62 19.41 5.75
C VAL A 639 16.32 19.02 7.20
N LEU A 640 15.47 19.78 7.91
CA LEU A 640 14.97 19.42 9.23
C LEU A 640 13.57 18.83 9.09
N ARG A 641 13.50 17.61 8.56
CA ARG A 641 12.25 16.86 8.60
C ARG A 641 11.96 16.53 10.06
N LEU A 642 10.86 17.08 10.58
CA LEU A 642 10.33 16.74 11.90
C LEU A 642 9.67 15.37 11.79
N ASP A 643 10.52 14.36 11.64
CA ASP A 643 10.15 12.97 11.44
C ASP A 643 11.00 12.09 12.35
N ALA A 644 10.35 11.12 13.00
CA ALA A 644 11.03 10.17 13.88
C ALA A 644 10.32 8.82 13.85
N MET A 645 11.12 7.76 13.93
CA MET A 645 10.65 6.45 14.35
C MET A 645 10.60 6.44 15.88
N VAL A 646 9.41 6.27 16.44
CA VAL A 646 9.13 6.49 17.86
C VAL A 646 8.95 5.17 18.60
N LEU A 647 9.83 4.88 19.55
CA LEU A 647 9.71 3.78 20.50
C LEU A 647 8.55 4.00 21.49
N PHE A 648 8.21 2.92 22.18
CA PHE A 648 7.01 2.83 23.02
C PHE A 648 5.77 3.15 22.19
N SER A 649 5.70 2.53 21.01
CA SER A 649 4.58 2.65 20.09
C SER A 649 4.06 1.28 19.66
N GLY A 650 2.77 1.21 19.37
CA GLY A 650 2.12 0.03 18.81
C GLY A 650 1.11 0.43 17.75
N ARG A 651 0.62 -0.54 16.98
CA ARG A 651 -0.37 -0.29 15.93
C ARG A 651 -1.20 -1.53 15.70
N SER A 652 -2.50 -1.33 15.52
CA SER A 652 -3.43 -2.38 15.11
C SER A 652 -4.67 -1.76 14.47
N VAL A 653 -5.58 -2.61 13.98
CA VAL A 653 -6.91 -2.23 13.49
C VAL A 653 -7.78 -1.75 14.66
N ILE A 654 -8.62 -0.75 14.41
CA ILE A 654 -9.61 -0.29 15.40
C ILE A 654 -10.93 -1.06 15.28
N ALA A 655 -11.63 -1.23 16.40
CA ALA A 655 -12.95 -1.85 16.47
C ALA A 655 -13.83 -1.12 17.50
N PRO A 656 -15.18 -1.17 17.36
CA PRO A 656 -16.10 -0.53 18.29
C PRO A 656 -16.09 -1.22 19.65
N ALA A 657 -16.45 -0.45 20.69
CA ALA A 657 -16.41 -0.87 22.08
C ALA A 657 -17.47 -0.14 22.91
N SER A 658 -18.69 -0.68 22.90
CA SER A 658 -19.83 -0.12 23.65
C SER A 658 -19.71 -0.24 25.17
N ASP A 659 -18.82 -1.13 25.65
CA ASP A 659 -18.60 -1.42 27.06
C ASP A 659 -17.51 -0.56 27.70
N LEU A 660 -16.77 0.23 26.92
CA LEU A 660 -15.74 1.14 27.40
C LEU A 660 -16.29 2.54 27.66
N HIS A 661 -15.77 3.20 28.70
CA HIS A 661 -16.01 4.63 28.87
C HIS A 661 -15.37 5.45 27.74
N LEU A 662 -15.89 6.65 27.48
CA LEU A 662 -15.41 7.53 26.42
C LEU A 662 -13.93 7.92 26.56
N ASP A 663 -13.39 7.92 27.79
CA ASP A 663 -11.99 8.19 28.10
C ASP A 663 -11.11 6.92 28.18
N GLN A 664 -11.67 5.76 27.87
CA GLN A 664 -10.97 4.47 27.87
C GLN A 664 -10.68 3.97 26.45
N LEU A 665 -9.64 3.14 26.35
CA LEU A 665 -9.25 2.45 25.12
C LEU A 665 -8.89 1.02 25.45
N GLY A 666 -9.46 0.04 24.75
CA GLY A 666 -9.06 -1.34 24.91
C GLY A 666 -7.79 -1.62 24.11
N LEU A 667 -6.74 -2.03 24.82
CA LEU A 667 -5.40 -2.23 24.30
C LEU A 667 -5.09 -3.74 24.21
N PRO A 668 -4.73 -4.27 23.02
CA PRO A 668 -4.34 -5.67 22.86
C PRO A 668 -3.27 -6.10 23.86
N ASP A 669 -3.47 -7.26 24.49
CA ASP A 669 -2.52 -7.83 25.46
C ASP A 669 -1.05 -7.83 24.96
N PRO A 670 -0.73 -8.22 23.70
CA PRO A 670 0.65 -8.16 23.20
C PRO A 670 1.24 -6.74 23.17
N ILE A 671 0.42 -5.73 22.83
CA ILE A 671 0.85 -4.33 22.84
C ILE A 671 1.04 -3.86 24.28
N ALA A 672 0.09 -4.19 25.17
CA ALA A 672 0.15 -3.84 26.59
C ALA A 672 1.45 -4.32 27.25
N TRP A 673 1.80 -5.60 27.09
CA TRP A 673 3.05 -6.14 27.63
C TRP A 673 4.29 -5.47 27.05
N THR A 674 4.29 -5.19 25.74
CA THR A 674 5.44 -4.56 25.08
C THR A 674 5.67 -3.14 25.60
N LEU A 675 4.61 -2.33 25.69
CA LEU A 675 4.72 -0.91 26.04
C LEU A 675 4.90 -0.68 27.54
N PHE A 676 4.17 -1.42 28.38
CA PHE A 676 4.14 -1.21 29.83
C PHE A 676 5.03 -2.18 30.60
N GLY A 677 5.55 -3.23 29.98
CA GLY A 677 6.43 -4.22 30.61
C GLY A 677 7.55 -3.61 31.46
N PRO A 678 8.34 -2.63 30.95
CA PRO A 678 9.35 -1.96 31.75
C PRO A 678 8.81 -1.29 33.03
N LEU A 679 7.64 -0.67 32.97
CA LEU A 679 7.00 -0.04 34.12
C LEU A 679 6.51 -1.06 35.16
N VAL A 680 6.09 -2.25 34.70
CA VAL A 680 5.72 -3.37 35.59
C VAL A 680 6.94 -3.94 36.29
N ILE A 681 8.07 -4.10 35.57
CA ILE A 681 9.34 -4.50 36.17
C ILE A 681 9.73 -3.54 37.28
N ARG A 682 9.58 -2.22 37.04
CA ARG A 682 9.85 -1.20 38.06
C ARG A 682 8.93 -1.31 39.28
N GLU A 683 7.64 -1.60 39.09
CA GLU A 683 6.68 -1.74 40.19
C GLU A 683 6.97 -2.97 41.06
N LEU A 684 7.34 -4.10 40.44
CA LEU A 684 7.53 -5.37 41.14
C LEU A 684 8.97 -5.63 41.60
N GLY A 685 9.95 -5.03 40.92
CA GLY A 685 11.36 -5.39 41.09
C GLY A 685 11.70 -6.79 40.56
N ASP A 686 10.80 -7.43 39.81
CA ASP A 686 10.97 -8.79 39.29
C ASP A 686 10.75 -8.85 37.77
N ARG A 687 11.86 -8.92 37.04
CA ARG A 687 11.86 -9.06 35.58
C ARG A 687 11.33 -10.43 35.12
N ARG A 688 11.59 -11.50 35.88
CA ARG A 688 11.16 -12.86 35.52
C ARG A 688 9.64 -13.01 35.61
N ALA A 689 9.00 -12.34 36.57
CA ALA A 689 7.55 -12.29 36.67
C ALA A 689 6.91 -11.69 35.41
N VAL A 690 7.50 -10.64 34.83
CA VAL A 690 7.03 -10.01 33.58
C VAL A 690 7.32 -10.89 32.36
N GLU A 691 8.52 -11.46 32.25
CA GLU A 691 8.90 -12.37 31.16
C GLU A 691 8.00 -13.62 31.10
N SER A 692 7.65 -14.18 32.26
CA SER A 692 6.74 -15.33 32.38
C SER A 692 5.25 -14.94 32.37
N ARG A 693 4.92 -13.64 32.34
CA ARG A 693 3.56 -13.10 32.45
C ARG A 693 2.79 -13.71 33.63
N SER A 694 3.41 -13.73 34.81
CA SER A 694 2.81 -14.28 36.03
C SER A 694 1.50 -13.56 36.38
N ALA A 695 0.63 -14.21 37.17
CA ALA A 695 -0.63 -13.59 37.61
C ALA A 695 -0.41 -12.27 38.38
N GLU A 696 0.66 -12.20 39.18
CA GLU A 696 1.07 -10.98 39.88
C GLU A 696 1.49 -9.87 38.89
N ALA A 697 2.31 -10.22 37.88
CA ALA A 697 2.72 -9.29 36.84
C ALA A 697 1.54 -8.81 35.99
N ALA A 698 0.57 -9.67 35.68
CA ALA A 698 -0.65 -9.29 34.97
C ALA A 698 -1.49 -8.30 35.80
N ALA A 699 -1.66 -8.56 37.11
CA ALA A 699 -2.35 -7.63 37.99
C ALA A 699 -1.61 -6.28 38.14
N ALA A 700 -0.28 -6.31 38.18
CA ALA A 700 0.55 -5.10 38.18
C ALA A 700 0.45 -4.34 36.85
N LEU A 701 0.45 -5.05 35.71
CA LEU A 701 0.21 -4.46 34.39
C LEU A 701 -1.11 -3.69 34.35
N ASP A 702 -2.21 -4.30 34.83
CA ASP A 702 -3.51 -3.64 34.85
C ASP A 702 -3.51 -2.37 35.73
N ARG A 703 -2.85 -2.40 36.90
CA ARG A 703 -2.69 -1.21 37.76
C ARG A 703 -1.82 -0.12 37.13
N VAL A 704 -0.72 -0.50 36.47
CA VAL A 704 0.15 0.44 35.75
C VAL A 704 -0.63 1.09 34.61
N MET A 705 -1.33 0.30 33.80
CA MET A 705 -2.15 0.80 32.70
C MET A 705 -3.23 1.76 33.20
N ALA A 706 -3.97 1.41 34.25
CA ALA A 706 -5.04 2.24 34.79
C ALA A 706 -4.57 3.65 35.23
N ARG A 707 -3.32 3.80 35.69
CA ARG A 707 -2.78 5.09 36.15
C ARG A 707 -2.03 5.90 35.09
N ASN A 708 -1.77 5.34 33.90
CA ASN A 708 -1.12 6.04 32.80
C ASN A 708 -2.09 6.36 31.66
N TRP A 709 -1.73 7.35 30.85
CA TRP A 709 -2.39 7.73 29.61
C TRP A 709 -1.62 7.16 28.42
N LEU A 710 -2.37 6.76 27.40
CA LEU A 710 -1.87 6.28 26.11
C LEU A 710 -2.47 7.15 25.01
N ILE A 711 -1.63 7.67 24.11
CA ILE A 711 -2.07 8.52 23.01
C ILE A 711 -2.38 7.64 21.81
N LEU A 712 -3.63 7.62 21.37
CA LEU A 712 -4.04 7.07 20.08
C LEU A 712 -3.87 8.13 19.00
N HIS A 713 -3.38 7.71 17.84
CA HIS A 713 -3.19 8.51 16.65
C HIS A 713 -3.78 7.81 15.43
N ARG A 714 -4.57 8.55 14.65
CA ARG A 714 -5.07 8.14 13.34
C ARG A 714 -4.50 9.06 12.26
N ALA A 715 -3.76 8.48 11.32
CA ALA A 715 -3.25 9.19 10.15
C ALA A 715 -4.34 9.29 9.06
N PRO A 716 -4.34 10.34 8.22
CA PRO A 716 -3.47 11.52 8.30
C PRO A 716 -3.91 12.49 9.41
N SER A 717 -2.95 13.24 9.99
CA SER A 717 -3.23 14.23 11.05
C SER A 717 -3.83 15.52 10.49
N ILE A 718 -5.12 15.47 10.09
CA ILE A 718 -5.81 16.59 9.41
C ILE A 718 -6.65 17.46 10.34
N GLN A 719 -6.97 16.99 11.55
CA GLN A 719 -7.82 17.69 12.53
C GLN A 719 -7.14 17.76 13.90
N PRO A 720 -7.39 18.78 14.75
CA PRO A 720 -6.81 18.89 16.08
C PRO A 720 -6.94 17.61 16.92
N THR A 721 -8.07 16.91 16.80
CA THR A 721 -8.41 15.67 17.50
C THR A 721 -7.77 14.39 16.93
N SER A 722 -6.82 14.48 15.99
CA SER A 722 -6.14 13.31 15.43
C SER A 722 -5.28 12.55 16.45
N HIS A 723 -4.90 13.21 17.55
CA HIS A 723 -4.27 12.61 18.73
C HIS A 723 -5.20 12.71 19.94
N ILE A 724 -5.58 11.58 20.51
CA ILE A 724 -6.42 11.54 21.71
C ILE A 724 -5.77 10.63 22.75
N ALA A 725 -5.65 11.11 23.98
CA ALA A 725 -5.15 10.34 25.11
C ALA A 725 -6.31 9.61 25.82
N PHE A 726 -6.11 8.32 26.05
CA PHE A 726 -7.05 7.43 26.72
C PHE A 726 -6.41 6.72 27.91
N ARG A 727 -7.25 6.26 28.84
CA ARG A 727 -6.90 5.27 29.87
C ARG A 727 -6.95 3.87 29.25
N PRO A 728 -5.82 3.16 29.12
CA PRO A 728 -5.82 1.87 28.47
C PRO A 728 -6.41 0.78 29.40
N VAL A 729 -7.25 -0.08 28.83
CA VAL A 729 -7.83 -1.28 29.45
C VAL A 729 -7.31 -2.48 28.67
N ARG A 730 -6.73 -3.48 29.35
CA ARG A 730 -6.16 -4.64 28.66
C ARG A 730 -7.26 -5.54 28.13
N ILE A 731 -7.16 -5.94 26.86
CA ILE A 731 -8.12 -6.83 26.21
C ILE A 731 -7.42 -8.04 25.58
N PRO A 732 -8.11 -9.19 25.46
CA PRO A 732 -7.54 -10.40 24.85
C PRO A 732 -7.46 -10.33 23.32
N GLU A 733 -8.28 -9.50 22.66
CA GLU A 733 -8.27 -9.39 21.20
C GLU A 733 -7.06 -8.65 20.65
N LYS A 734 -6.84 -8.77 19.33
CA LYS A 734 -5.72 -8.15 18.61
C LYS A 734 -6.05 -6.74 18.09
N VAL A 735 -7.22 -6.21 18.38
CA VAL A 735 -7.70 -4.89 17.91
C VAL A 735 -7.58 -3.81 18.98
N ILE A 736 -7.46 -2.56 18.57
CA ILE A 736 -7.62 -1.42 19.46
C ILE A 736 -9.12 -1.11 19.56
N ARG A 737 -9.70 -1.23 20.76
CA ARG A 737 -11.12 -0.98 21.01
C ARG A 737 -11.32 0.49 21.40
N ILE A 738 -12.20 1.20 20.70
CA ILE A 738 -12.55 2.58 21.00
C ILE A 738 -14.06 2.76 21.02
N HIS A 739 -14.55 3.68 21.84
CA HIS A 739 -15.96 4.04 21.83
C HIS A 739 -16.31 4.72 20.50
N SER A 740 -17.39 4.27 19.87
CA SER A 740 -17.80 4.72 18.54
C SER A 740 -18.00 6.24 18.39
N LEU A 741 -18.34 6.96 19.46
CA LEU A 741 -18.55 8.41 19.43
C LEU A 741 -17.28 9.20 19.11
N VAL A 742 -16.09 8.65 19.36
CA VAL A 742 -14.83 9.34 19.04
C VAL A 742 -14.38 9.14 17.59
N CYS A 743 -15.07 8.31 16.80
CA CYS A 743 -14.72 8.07 15.40
C CYS A 743 -14.66 9.35 14.56
N ARG A 744 -15.66 10.24 14.72
CA ARG A 744 -15.69 11.53 14.01
C ARG A 744 -14.49 12.41 14.33
N TRP A 745 -14.11 12.46 15.60
CA TRP A 745 -12.94 13.21 16.07
C TRP A 745 -11.63 12.67 15.49
N LEU A 746 -11.53 11.36 15.30
CA LEU A 746 -10.36 10.71 14.71
C LEU A 746 -10.41 10.66 13.18
N ASN A 747 -11.50 11.15 12.56
CA ASN A 747 -11.82 10.91 11.15
C ASN A 747 -11.62 9.42 10.78
N ALA A 748 -12.23 8.55 11.57
CA ALA A 748 -12.06 7.11 11.51
C ALA A 748 -13.39 6.40 11.24
N ASP A 749 -13.30 5.28 10.54
CA ASP A 749 -14.35 4.28 10.32
C ASP A 749 -13.79 2.89 10.64
N TYR A 750 -14.65 1.87 10.69
CA TYR A 750 -14.27 0.50 10.98
C TYR A 750 -14.11 -0.32 9.70
N ASP A 751 -13.28 0.18 8.78
CA ASP A 751 -13.06 -0.43 7.47
C ASP A 751 -11.79 -1.31 7.41
N GLY A 752 -11.04 -1.41 8.51
CA GLY A 752 -9.83 -2.22 8.60
C GLY A 752 -8.52 -1.43 8.58
N ASP A 753 -8.59 -0.10 8.51
CA ASP A 753 -7.42 0.75 8.69
C ASP A 753 -6.80 0.63 10.09
N GLN A 754 -5.47 0.81 10.15
CA GLN A 754 -4.71 0.68 11.38
C GLN A 754 -4.46 2.06 12.02
N SER A 755 -4.65 2.13 13.34
CA SER A 755 -4.29 3.28 14.17
C SER A 755 -3.08 2.97 15.05
N ALA A 756 -2.25 3.98 15.30
CA ALA A 756 -1.06 3.86 16.13
C ALA A 756 -1.33 4.33 17.56
N VAL A 757 -0.69 3.71 18.54
CA VAL A 757 -0.68 4.15 19.94
C VAL A 757 0.74 4.50 20.36
N PHE A 758 0.88 5.51 21.19
CA PHE A 758 2.15 5.99 21.72
C PHE A 758 2.03 6.17 23.23
N LEU A 759 2.95 5.58 23.98
CA LEU A 759 3.02 5.75 25.43
C LEU A 759 4.03 6.87 25.76
N PRO A 760 3.58 8.00 26.34
CA PRO A 760 4.49 8.93 27.01
C PRO A 760 5.11 8.23 28.22
N ILE A 761 6.42 8.34 28.41
CA ILE A 761 7.14 7.61 29.46
C ILE A 761 7.69 8.53 30.56
N THR A 762 7.64 9.85 30.37
CA THR A 762 7.97 10.81 31.43
C THR A 762 6.72 11.26 32.18
N GLU A 763 6.89 11.71 33.42
CA GLU A 763 5.79 12.31 34.19
C GLU A 763 5.22 13.57 33.53
N ALA A 764 6.08 14.37 32.89
CA ALA A 764 5.68 15.59 32.20
C ALA A 764 4.79 15.27 30.99
N GLY A 765 5.19 14.32 30.15
CA GLY A 765 4.37 13.86 29.03
C GLY A 765 3.08 13.18 29.47
N GLN A 766 3.09 12.43 30.58
CA GLN A 766 1.87 11.83 31.16
C GLN A 766 0.87 12.90 31.65
N ARG A 767 1.34 13.96 32.33
CA ARG A 767 0.49 15.08 32.74
C ARG A 767 -0.06 15.83 31.53
N GLU A 768 0.80 16.15 30.57
CA GLU A 768 0.42 16.88 29.36
C GLU A 768 -0.61 16.11 28.51
N ALA A 769 -0.42 14.80 28.34
CA ALA A 769 -1.40 13.95 27.67
C ALA A 769 -2.77 13.99 28.36
N ALA A 770 -2.80 13.96 29.70
CA ALA A 770 -4.04 14.08 30.47
C ALA A 770 -4.71 15.45 30.29
N GLU A 771 -3.95 16.52 30.34
CA GLU A 771 -4.44 17.90 30.36
C GLU A 771 -4.88 18.39 28.99
N HIS A 772 -4.12 18.04 27.94
CA HIS A 772 -4.29 18.59 26.60
C HIS A 772 -4.88 17.59 25.60
N LEU A 773 -4.46 16.33 25.65
CA LEU A 773 -4.80 15.36 24.61
C LEU A 773 -5.97 14.44 24.99
N SER A 774 -6.38 14.39 26.26
CA SER A 774 -7.55 13.59 26.66
C SER A 774 -8.84 14.13 26.04
N VAL A 775 -9.90 13.33 26.02
CA VAL A 775 -11.22 13.80 25.57
C VAL A 775 -11.63 15.08 26.29
N MET A 776 -11.45 15.12 27.62
CA MET A 776 -11.72 16.33 28.41
C MET A 776 -10.73 17.47 28.13
N GLY A 777 -9.48 17.16 27.79
CA GLY A 777 -8.49 18.15 27.38
C GLY A 777 -8.90 18.87 26.09
N HIS A 778 -9.35 18.11 25.09
CA HIS A 778 -9.92 18.64 23.85
C HIS A 778 -11.16 19.48 24.10
N LEU A 779 -12.14 18.97 24.88
CA LEU A 779 -13.36 19.73 25.21
C LEU A 779 -13.10 21.04 25.98
N ARG A 780 -12.06 21.09 26.82
CA ARG A 780 -11.69 22.32 27.53
C ARG A 780 -11.06 23.35 26.59
N GLN A 781 -10.33 22.89 25.58
CA GLN A 781 -9.72 23.75 24.57
C GLN A 781 -10.77 24.25 23.57
N ASP A 782 -11.67 23.37 23.14
CA ASP A 782 -12.78 23.68 22.24
C ASP A 782 -14.08 22.96 22.67
N PRO A 783 -14.97 23.65 23.41
CA PRO A 783 -16.26 23.10 23.82
C PRO A 783 -17.21 22.77 22.67
N ALA A 784 -17.00 23.32 21.45
CA ALA A 784 -17.87 23.04 20.31
C ALA A 784 -17.78 21.58 19.86
N LEU A 785 -16.64 20.91 20.12
CA LEU A 785 -16.42 19.50 19.82
C LEU A 785 -17.42 18.55 20.51
N LEU A 786 -18.10 19.01 21.57
CA LEU A 786 -19.14 18.22 22.24
C LEU A 786 -20.29 17.85 21.29
N ALA A 787 -20.60 18.68 20.29
CA ALA A 787 -21.65 18.40 19.32
C ALA A 787 -21.34 17.15 18.47
N ASP A 788 -20.05 16.87 18.24
CA ASP A 788 -19.61 15.73 17.43
C ASP A 788 -19.65 14.40 18.21
N LEU A 789 -19.73 14.46 19.54
CA LEU A 789 -19.88 13.30 20.44
C LEU A 789 -21.35 12.93 20.70
N ALA A 790 -22.30 13.56 20.01
CA ALA A 790 -23.71 13.18 20.11
C ALA A 790 -24.00 11.90 19.32
N PRO A 791 -24.77 10.95 19.86
CA PRO A 791 -25.25 9.79 19.10
C PRO A 791 -25.94 10.19 17.80
N THR A 792 -25.68 9.43 16.75
CA THR A 792 -26.26 9.65 15.42
C THR A 792 -27.53 8.82 15.26
N GLN A 793 -28.26 8.94 14.14
CA GLN A 793 -29.38 8.03 13.84
C GLN A 793 -28.94 6.57 13.59
N GLU A 794 -27.66 6.34 13.31
CA GLU A 794 -27.12 5.01 13.07
C GLU A 794 -26.82 4.24 14.37
N MET A 795 -26.44 4.96 15.43
CA MET A 795 -26.31 4.43 16.80
C MET A 795 -27.67 4.34 17.49
#